data_AF-G3NV98-F1
#
_entry.id   AF-G3NV98-F1
#
_cell.length_a   1.000
_cell.length_b   1.000
_cell.length_c   1.000
_cell.angle_alpha   90.00
_cell.angle_beta   90.00
_cell.angle_gamma   90.00
#
_symmetry.space_group_name_H-M   'P 1'
#
loop_
_entity.id
_entity.type
_entity.pdbx_description
1 polymer ?
#
loop_
_entity_poly.entity_id
_entity_poly.type
_entity_poly.pdbx_seq_one_letter_code
_entity_poly.pdbx_strand_id
1 'polypeptide(L)'
;DSIFNMSQSRARAFPPTLPLECSAESFKVYQTLLNQRHFPPILQANSQTLAAPFKELSYHRTPSESIGNNYSPRAQGLKINKVQHSPLSKSLAKPVGACILSVKNLPCKLLRMYLDLNQAFSINPIWKEPINNIKQKSKSRNIFTPSCRPMSPQEQLAILHRQEEMMRAMQTEPTERDLERYTYYITNGVPSSLLAAQPLQQMMNIMRQLPPETEDSNIHDKIMRENIQEEVKREYCFTLTKSIVDYILMDPSECQRLSISSIPKSFPRRVIRGPVPWHTSYKKVHTWQGQHLYAVGHIMILLQDVWLSSFSSLRFVGLGDLFSISLPLLPSEFEEFVQRQCQTTRDELVQNWLPRCASLIDTSKDLWSPLVHEGEQDALVSVKEFFSCVAALMSMQLRSLVVESLQDLLFVFTKHEEGNDFGEVFDEMKYIQSQVLLVELQVNEPHIDFSPSLQECWEFIRRGFMQIINSAEKIPRVEFHLFDDVKNFYLRTVSVDESLVTNIINKAEDVFHKNIVGPKKYLSVYQKYSSLLDQTAKQEISSFLKDRQSLEGFGDEIESFNHLREEIASLHVTVPLSMFCLHAGKLNDDLCERVERLKDMIIMFEMKEHRELNEGICRKYEEITETIRSTPETTEELAFLNEYIKITSDVTTRKLIDEIDDARYHLSFLLDHATLPSDDLRLNASVYHWPKNILTELEDGRTHLATMKEQAQDFLQNRFMNTFHALTR
;
A
#
# COMPACT_ATOMS: atom_id res chain seq x y z
N ASP A 1 5.05 8.85 -90.88
CA ASP A 1 5.15 7.59 -91.62
C ASP A 1 3.89 6.75 -91.53
N SER A 2 3.53 6.17 -92.67
CA SER A 2 2.19 5.75 -93.11
C SER A 2 1.54 4.59 -92.35
N ILE A 3 0.19 4.64 -92.32
CA ILE A 3 -0.82 3.70 -91.78
C ILE A 3 -0.74 2.25 -92.34
N PHE A 4 0.22 1.92 -93.22
CA PHE A 4 0.30 0.62 -93.91
C PHE A 4 1.43 -0.32 -93.46
N ASN A 5 2.11 -0.07 -92.34
CA ASN A 5 3.17 -0.94 -91.81
C ASN A 5 2.86 -1.55 -90.43
N MET A 6 1.69 -2.18 -90.26
CA MET A 6 1.31 -2.93 -89.05
C MET A 6 0.88 -4.39 -89.35
N SER A 7 1.34 -4.98 -90.46
CA SER A 7 1.03 -6.37 -90.85
C SER A 7 2.09 -7.41 -90.43
N GLN A 8 2.96 -7.09 -89.47
CA GLN A 8 3.86 -8.07 -88.86
C GLN A 8 3.76 -8.01 -87.34
N SER A 9 3.54 -9.17 -86.70
CA SER A 9 3.65 -9.33 -85.26
C SER A 9 5.10 -9.09 -84.84
N ARG A 10 5.45 -7.85 -84.55
CA ARG A 10 6.56 -7.58 -83.64
C ARG A 10 6.07 -7.87 -82.24
N ALA A 11 5.93 -9.16 -81.91
CA ALA A 11 6.08 -9.59 -80.54
C ALA A 11 7.50 -9.21 -80.13
N ARG A 12 7.71 -7.98 -79.66
CA ARG A 12 8.93 -7.67 -78.91
C ARG A 12 8.84 -8.58 -77.70
N ALA A 13 9.65 -9.64 -77.71
CA ALA A 13 9.82 -10.52 -76.57
C ALA A 13 10.22 -9.62 -75.39
N PHE A 14 9.30 -9.46 -74.45
CA PHE A 14 9.65 -8.99 -73.12
C PHE A 14 10.13 -10.24 -72.37
N PRO A 15 11.31 -10.18 -71.74
CA PRO A 15 12.11 -9.00 -71.41
C PRO A 15 13.09 -8.54 -72.53
N PRO A 16 13.47 -7.24 -72.57
CA PRO A 16 14.41 -6.70 -73.57
C PRO A 16 15.80 -7.38 -73.54
N THR A 17 16.47 -7.45 -74.70
CA THR A 17 17.81 -8.05 -74.87
C THR A 17 18.90 -7.20 -74.22
N LEU A 18 19.80 -7.82 -73.45
CA LEU A 18 20.92 -7.13 -72.80
C LEU A 18 21.98 -6.70 -73.84
N PRO A 19 22.54 -5.47 -73.77
CA PRO A 19 23.68 -5.05 -74.58
C PRO A 19 24.94 -5.87 -74.24
N LEU A 20 25.75 -6.23 -75.25
CA LEU A 20 26.96 -7.05 -75.09
C LEU A 20 28.20 -6.29 -74.57
N GLU A 21 28.18 -4.96 -74.44
CA GLU A 21 29.33 -4.16 -74.01
C GLU A 21 28.95 -3.11 -72.95
N CYS A 22 29.77 -2.98 -71.90
CA CYS A 22 29.49 -2.16 -70.72
C CYS A 22 30.40 -0.92 -70.69
N SER A 23 29.86 0.27 -71.00
CA SER A 23 30.45 1.57 -70.65
C SER A 23 29.72 2.20 -69.45
N ALA A 24 30.26 3.28 -68.85
CA ALA A 24 29.72 3.88 -67.63
C ALA A 24 28.27 4.41 -67.76
N GLU A 25 27.87 4.90 -68.93
CA GLU A 25 26.46 5.22 -69.24
C GLU A 25 25.63 3.95 -69.49
N SER A 26 26.26 2.91 -70.06
CA SER A 26 25.65 1.59 -70.21
C SER A 26 25.32 0.95 -68.87
N PHE A 27 26.05 1.23 -67.78
CA PHE A 27 25.81 0.62 -66.47
C PHE A 27 24.45 1.00 -65.86
N LYS A 28 24.02 2.27 -65.94
CA LYS A 28 22.68 2.70 -65.49
C LYS A 28 21.57 2.10 -66.37
N VAL A 29 21.77 2.08 -67.68
CA VAL A 29 20.83 1.47 -68.64
C VAL A 29 20.77 -0.05 -68.42
N TYR A 30 21.91 -0.69 -68.16
CA TYR A 30 22.05 -2.12 -67.88
C TYR A 30 21.38 -2.50 -66.56
N GLN A 31 21.58 -1.73 -65.49
CA GLN A 31 20.86 -1.89 -64.22
C GLN A 31 19.34 -1.70 -64.41
N THR A 32 18.92 -0.71 -65.22
CA THR A 32 17.51 -0.48 -65.52
C THR A 32 16.91 -1.65 -66.31
N LEU A 33 17.64 -2.20 -67.30
CA LEU A 33 17.22 -3.36 -68.10
C LEU A 33 17.22 -4.66 -67.28
N LEU A 34 18.18 -4.87 -66.38
CA LEU A 34 18.19 -5.96 -65.42
C LEU A 34 17.00 -5.89 -64.47
N ASN A 35 16.70 -4.70 -63.94
CA ASN A 35 15.52 -4.49 -63.09
C ASN A 35 14.22 -4.70 -63.87
N GLN A 36 14.12 -4.24 -65.12
CA GLN A 36 12.96 -4.50 -65.99
C GLN A 36 12.82 -5.97 -66.41
N ARG A 37 13.90 -6.74 -66.34
CA ARG A 37 13.89 -8.19 -66.58
C ARG A 37 13.45 -8.97 -65.34
N HIS A 38 13.82 -8.51 -64.16
CA HIS A 38 13.41 -9.12 -62.88
C HIS A 38 11.99 -8.71 -62.47
N PHE A 39 11.62 -7.45 -62.72
CA PHE A 39 10.31 -6.85 -62.55
C PHE A 39 9.87 -6.09 -63.81
N PRO A 40 9.15 -6.75 -64.74
CA PRO A 40 8.61 -6.10 -65.94
C PRO A 40 7.74 -4.89 -65.57
N PRO A 41 7.82 -3.76 -66.29
CA PRO A 41 7.00 -2.58 -65.99
C PRO A 41 5.51 -2.92 -66.06
N ILE A 42 4.73 -2.38 -65.12
CA ILE A 42 3.29 -2.63 -65.03
C ILE A 42 2.49 -1.72 -65.97
N LEU A 43 2.97 -0.49 -66.22
CA LEU A 43 2.34 0.51 -67.08
C LEU A 43 3.21 0.87 -68.29
N GLN A 44 2.59 1.19 -69.41
CA GLN A 44 3.25 1.68 -70.62
C GLN A 44 3.71 3.14 -70.44
N ALA A 45 5.00 3.42 -70.69
CA ALA A 45 5.56 4.77 -70.55
C ALA A 45 5.07 5.77 -71.61
N ASN A 46 4.80 5.31 -72.85
CA ASN A 46 4.50 6.17 -74.01
C ASN A 46 3.08 5.97 -74.57
N SER A 47 2.12 5.62 -73.73
CA SER A 47 0.72 5.42 -74.14
C SER A 47 -0.06 6.74 -74.09
N GLN A 48 -0.92 6.99 -75.10
CA GLN A 48 -1.89 8.09 -75.06
C GLN A 48 -3.03 7.84 -74.05
N THR A 49 -3.26 6.57 -73.69
CA THR A 49 -4.21 6.19 -72.64
C THR A 49 -3.48 6.17 -71.30
N LEU A 50 -3.96 6.97 -70.34
CA LEU A 50 -3.37 7.08 -69.00
C LEU A 50 -3.44 5.74 -68.26
N ALA A 51 -2.34 5.38 -67.60
CA ALA A 51 -2.18 4.14 -66.85
C ALA A 51 -2.55 2.87 -67.65
N ALA A 52 -2.18 2.82 -68.94
CA ALA A 52 -2.40 1.64 -69.77
C ALA A 52 -1.41 0.50 -69.43
N PRO A 53 -1.88 -0.73 -69.13
CA PRO A 53 -1.04 -1.92 -68.96
C PRO A 53 -0.63 -2.52 -70.31
N PHE A 54 0.25 -3.53 -70.29
CA PHE A 54 0.83 -4.09 -71.53
C PHE A 54 -0.09 -5.11 -72.24
N LYS A 55 -1.21 -5.52 -71.61
CA LYS A 55 -2.16 -6.51 -72.13
C LYS A 55 -2.69 -6.25 -73.54
N GLU A 56 -2.81 -4.98 -73.94
CA GLU A 56 -3.36 -4.62 -75.25
C GLU A 56 -2.37 -4.79 -76.40
N LEU A 57 -1.06 -4.86 -76.13
CA LEU A 57 -0.03 -4.96 -77.18
C LEU A 57 -0.08 -6.30 -77.94
N SER A 58 -0.68 -7.34 -77.36
CA SER A 58 -0.86 -8.64 -78.00
C SER A 58 -2.11 -8.74 -78.88
N TYR A 59 -2.96 -7.71 -78.90
CA TYR A 59 -4.23 -7.72 -79.65
C TYR A 59 -4.30 -6.60 -80.68
N HIS A 60 -4.81 -6.90 -81.87
CA HIS A 60 -5.10 -5.88 -82.88
C HIS A 60 -6.52 -5.34 -82.70
N ARG A 61 -6.68 -4.30 -81.88
CA ARG A 61 -7.95 -3.63 -81.58
C ARG A 61 -7.95 -2.17 -82.04
N THR A 62 -9.13 -1.63 -82.32
CA THR A 62 -9.27 -0.19 -82.56
C THR A 62 -8.95 0.60 -81.28
N PRO A 63 -8.52 1.88 -81.38
CA PRO A 63 -8.22 2.70 -80.20
C PRO A 63 -9.37 2.75 -79.18
N SER A 64 -10.62 2.84 -79.65
CA SER A 64 -11.81 2.85 -78.79
C SER A 64 -12.05 1.53 -78.05
N GLU A 65 -11.81 0.39 -78.70
CA GLU A 65 -11.90 -0.94 -78.06
C GLU A 65 -10.78 -1.13 -77.03
N SER A 66 -9.58 -0.64 -77.33
CA SER A 66 -8.42 -0.70 -76.42
C SER A 66 -8.64 0.17 -75.18
N ILE A 67 -9.13 1.41 -75.34
CA ILE A 67 -9.53 2.29 -74.22
C ILE A 67 -10.64 1.66 -73.38
N GLY A 68 -11.66 1.08 -74.03
CA GLY A 68 -12.75 0.39 -73.35
C GLY A 68 -12.26 -0.79 -72.49
N ASN A 69 -11.37 -1.62 -73.03
CA ASN A 69 -10.78 -2.73 -72.27
C ASN A 69 -9.77 -2.27 -71.20
N ASN A 70 -9.15 -1.10 -71.39
CA ASN A 70 -8.25 -0.52 -70.40
C ASN A 70 -8.98 -0.20 -69.09
N TYR A 71 -10.18 0.40 -69.18
CA TYR A 71 -10.93 0.85 -68.01
C TYR A 71 -12.10 -0.07 -67.61
N SER A 72 -12.38 -1.15 -68.37
CA SER A 72 -13.30 -2.21 -67.94
C SER A 72 -12.85 -3.61 -68.38
N PRO A 73 -12.53 -4.56 -67.48
CA PRO A 73 -12.13 -5.91 -67.88
C PRO A 73 -13.30 -6.67 -68.52
N ARG A 74 -14.54 -6.28 -68.20
CA ARG A 74 -15.76 -6.82 -68.81
C ARG A 74 -15.90 -6.41 -70.28
N ALA A 75 -15.15 -5.41 -70.74
CA ALA A 75 -15.13 -4.95 -72.12
C ALA A 75 -14.13 -5.70 -73.01
N GLN A 76 -13.34 -6.64 -72.48
CA GLN A 76 -12.31 -7.39 -73.24
C GLN A 76 -12.85 -8.11 -74.48
N GLY A 77 -14.11 -8.55 -74.45
CA GLY A 77 -14.78 -9.21 -75.57
C GLY A 77 -15.59 -8.29 -76.48
N LEU A 78 -15.72 -7.00 -76.15
CA LEU A 78 -16.55 -6.06 -76.91
C LEU A 78 -15.82 -5.60 -78.16
N LYS A 79 -16.47 -5.78 -79.32
CA LYS A 79 -16.02 -5.23 -80.60
C LYS A 79 -16.99 -4.16 -81.06
N ILE A 80 -16.51 -2.99 -81.43
CA ILE A 80 -17.36 -1.83 -81.77
C ILE A 80 -18.29 -2.16 -82.94
N ASN A 81 -17.80 -2.96 -83.90
CA ASN A 81 -18.57 -3.43 -85.06
C ASN A 81 -19.71 -4.41 -84.69
N LYS A 82 -19.72 -4.95 -83.45
CA LYS A 82 -20.75 -5.85 -82.92
C LYS A 82 -21.71 -5.14 -81.96
N VAL A 83 -21.46 -3.88 -81.63
CA VAL A 83 -22.40 -3.05 -80.87
C VAL A 83 -23.46 -2.60 -81.85
N GLN A 84 -24.62 -3.25 -81.85
CA GLN A 84 -25.76 -2.81 -82.66
C GLN A 84 -26.11 -1.36 -82.28
N HIS A 85 -26.02 -0.45 -83.26
CA HIS A 85 -26.60 0.88 -83.15
C HIS A 85 -28.12 0.76 -83.08
N SER A 86 -28.66 0.54 -81.88
CA SER A 86 -30.06 0.84 -81.61
C SER A 86 -30.22 2.37 -81.68
N PRO A 87 -31.22 2.92 -82.38
CA PRO A 87 -31.46 4.36 -82.34
C PRO A 87 -31.73 4.78 -80.89
N LEU A 88 -31.21 5.96 -80.53
CA LEU A 88 -31.42 6.59 -79.22
C LEU A 88 -32.92 6.64 -78.89
N SER A 89 -33.38 5.70 -78.07
CA SER A 89 -34.56 5.90 -77.24
C SER A 89 -34.12 6.76 -76.06
N LYS A 90 -34.68 7.97 -75.98
CA LYS A 90 -34.58 8.84 -74.81
C LYS A 90 -35.15 8.12 -73.58
N SER A 91 -34.30 7.39 -72.86
CA SER A 91 -34.62 6.86 -71.53
C SER A 91 -34.16 7.89 -70.51
N LEU A 92 -35.12 8.56 -69.85
CA LEU A 92 -34.87 9.38 -68.67
C LEU A 92 -34.03 8.60 -67.65
N ALA A 93 -32.98 9.26 -67.14
CA ALA A 93 -32.18 8.77 -66.05
C ALA A 93 -33.06 8.50 -64.81
N LYS A 94 -33.03 7.26 -64.32
CA LYS A 94 -33.39 6.91 -62.93
C LYS A 94 -32.13 6.36 -62.25
N PRO A 95 -31.93 6.66 -60.95
CA PRO A 95 -30.69 6.34 -60.24
C PRO A 95 -30.53 4.83 -60.08
N VAL A 96 -29.28 4.38 -60.18
CA VAL A 96 -28.85 2.98 -60.05
C VAL A 96 -29.09 2.49 -58.62
N GLY A 97 -30.20 1.78 -58.42
CA GLY A 97 -30.45 0.92 -57.27
C GLY A 97 -30.26 -0.54 -57.67
N ALA A 98 -29.43 -1.26 -56.89
CA ALA A 98 -29.27 -2.72 -56.82
C ALA A 98 -29.39 -3.51 -58.14
N CYS A 99 -28.25 -3.88 -58.73
CA CYS A 99 -28.19 -4.95 -59.72
C CYS A 99 -28.62 -6.29 -59.08
N ILE A 100 -29.87 -6.69 -59.32
CA ILE A 100 -30.29 -8.09 -59.27
C ILE A 100 -29.53 -8.80 -60.41
N LEU A 101 -28.67 -9.75 -60.06
CA LEU A 101 -27.98 -10.60 -61.03
C LEU A 101 -29.02 -11.31 -61.91
N SER A 102 -28.96 -11.02 -63.22
CA SER A 102 -29.68 -11.77 -64.25
C SER A 102 -29.20 -13.22 -64.24
N VAL A 103 -30.12 -14.14 -63.93
CA VAL A 103 -29.91 -15.58 -63.69
C VAL A 103 -29.47 -16.37 -64.95
N LYS A 104 -29.14 -15.72 -66.06
CA LYS A 104 -28.94 -16.42 -67.34
C LYS A 104 -27.59 -17.12 -67.52
N ASN A 105 -26.60 -16.92 -66.64
CA ASN A 105 -25.27 -17.55 -66.78
C ASN A 105 -24.73 -18.16 -65.47
N LEU A 106 -25.55 -18.92 -64.72
CA LEU A 106 -25.06 -19.79 -63.65
C LEU A 106 -24.94 -21.24 -64.15
N PRO A 107 -23.87 -21.99 -63.80
CA PRO A 107 -23.79 -23.43 -64.06
C PRO A 107 -25.03 -24.15 -63.50
N CYS A 108 -25.59 -25.12 -64.23
CA CYS A 108 -26.85 -25.82 -63.89
C CYS A 108 -26.91 -26.43 -62.47
N LYS A 109 -25.76 -26.61 -61.79
CA LYS A 109 -25.71 -27.04 -60.37
C LYS A 109 -26.17 -25.97 -59.36
N LEU A 110 -25.92 -24.68 -59.63
CA LEU A 110 -26.30 -23.59 -58.72
C LEU A 110 -27.81 -23.27 -58.77
N LEU A 111 -28.46 -23.46 -59.93
CA LEU A 111 -29.89 -23.23 -60.09
C LEU A 111 -30.72 -24.28 -59.32
N ARG A 112 -30.23 -25.53 -59.27
CA ARG A 112 -30.85 -26.64 -58.51
C ARG A 112 -30.75 -26.42 -57.01
N MET A 113 -29.58 -25.98 -56.51
CA MET A 113 -29.39 -25.64 -55.09
C MET A 113 -30.19 -24.41 -54.63
N TYR A 114 -30.42 -23.42 -55.50
CA TYR A 114 -31.25 -22.25 -55.17
C TYR A 114 -32.73 -22.62 -54.96
N LEU A 115 -33.22 -23.65 -55.67
CA LEU A 115 -34.56 -24.20 -55.49
C LEU A 115 -34.68 -25.07 -54.23
N ASP A 116 -33.64 -25.86 -53.90
CA ASP A 116 -33.60 -26.66 -52.66
C ASP A 116 -33.54 -25.81 -51.38
N LEU A 117 -32.88 -24.65 -51.44
CA LEU A 117 -32.82 -23.68 -50.32
C LEU A 117 -34.20 -23.13 -49.94
N ASN A 118 -35.13 -22.98 -50.88
CA ASN A 118 -36.49 -22.48 -50.60
C ASN A 118 -37.43 -23.54 -50.00
N GLN A 119 -37.14 -24.83 -50.17
CA GLN A 119 -37.93 -25.91 -49.56
C GLN A 119 -37.52 -26.21 -48.11
N ALA A 120 -36.29 -25.89 -47.71
CA ALA A 120 -35.76 -26.19 -46.38
C ALA A 120 -36.20 -25.22 -45.26
N PHE A 121 -36.87 -24.10 -45.58
CA PHE A 121 -37.31 -23.10 -44.59
C PHE A 121 -38.70 -23.37 -43.95
N SER A 122 -39.30 -24.54 -44.15
CA SER A 122 -40.49 -24.97 -43.38
C SER A 122 -40.08 -25.75 -42.12
N ILE A 123 -39.68 -25.03 -41.07
CA ILE A 123 -39.58 -25.57 -39.71
C ILE A 123 -40.36 -24.62 -38.79
N ASN A 124 -41.51 -25.10 -38.29
CA ASN A 124 -42.30 -24.44 -37.26
C ASN A 124 -41.55 -24.44 -35.92
N PRO A 125 -41.32 -23.29 -35.25
CA PRO A 125 -40.94 -23.28 -33.86
C PRO A 125 -42.20 -23.23 -32.97
N ILE A 126 -42.29 -24.21 -32.07
CA ILE A 126 -43.28 -24.29 -31.00
C ILE A 126 -42.99 -23.19 -29.98
N TRP A 127 -43.87 -22.19 -29.90
CA TRP A 127 -44.03 -21.32 -28.74
C TRP A 127 -45.52 -21.27 -28.39
N LYS A 128 -45.87 -21.79 -27.21
CA LYS A 128 -47.22 -21.73 -26.62
C LYS A 128 -47.31 -20.49 -25.74
N GLU A 129 -48.20 -19.56 -26.11
CA GLU A 129 -48.87 -18.66 -25.18
C GLU A 129 -50.37 -18.56 -25.53
N PRO A 130 -51.24 -18.25 -24.57
CA PRO A 130 -52.64 -18.63 -24.61
C PRO A 130 -53.50 -17.69 -25.46
N ILE A 131 -54.31 -18.28 -26.34
CA ILE A 131 -55.27 -17.55 -27.18
C ILE A 131 -56.60 -17.42 -26.43
N ASN A 132 -57.02 -16.18 -26.19
CA ASN A 132 -58.42 -15.85 -25.93
C ASN A 132 -59.22 -15.94 -27.25
N ASN A 133 -60.33 -16.69 -27.17
CA ASN A 133 -61.24 -16.97 -28.27
C ASN A 133 -61.96 -15.73 -28.80
N ILE A 134 -61.83 -15.43 -30.10
CA ILE A 134 -62.94 -14.87 -30.89
C ILE A 134 -62.96 -15.53 -32.27
N LYS A 135 -64.03 -16.31 -32.53
CA LYS A 135 -64.36 -16.89 -33.84
C LYS A 135 -64.96 -15.82 -34.74
N GLN A 136 -64.33 -15.52 -35.88
CA GLN A 136 -65.06 -15.08 -37.08
C GLN A 136 -64.46 -15.71 -38.33
N LYS A 137 -65.28 -16.50 -39.02
CA LYS A 137 -65.02 -17.05 -40.35
C LYS A 137 -65.29 -15.97 -41.39
N SER A 138 -64.31 -15.61 -42.20
CA SER A 138 -64.56 -15.11 -43.55
C SER A 138 -63.50 -15.65 -44.50
N LYS A 139 -63.97 -16.31 -45.57
CA LYS A 139 -63.14 -16.83 -46.66
C LYS A 139 -62.84 -15.66 -47.60
N SER A 140 -61.58 -15.27 -47.73
CA SER A 140 -61.09 -14.60 -48.94
C SER A 140 -59.75 -15.18 -49.34
N ARG A 141 -59.66 -15.65 -50.60
CA ARG A 141 -58.42 -16.09 -51.24
C ARG A 141 -57.61 -14.83 -51.56
N ASN A 142 -56.64 -14.49 -50.71
CA ASN A 142 -55.57 -13.56 -51.07
C ASN A 142 -54.25 -14.33 -51.23
N ILE A 143 -53.60 -14.06 -52.35
CA ILE A 143 -52.26 -14.54 -52.71
C ILE A 143 -51.30 -14.09 -51.60
N PHE A 144 -50.76 -15.04 -50.84
CA PHE A 144 -49.72 -14.79 -49.86
C PHE A 144 -48.45 -14.34 -50.60
N THR A 145 -48.12 -13.05 -50.56
CA THR A 145 -46.72 -12.65 -50.52
C THR A 145 -46.19 -13.08 -49.15
N PRO A 146 -45.10 -13.86 -49.05
CA PRO A 146 -44.55 -14.20 -47.76
C PRO A 146 -44.04 -12.89 -47.13
N SER A 147 -44.67 -12.50 -46.02
CA SER A 147 -44.13 -11.49 -45.13
C SER A 147 -42.81 -12.04 -44.58
N CYS A 148 -41.71 -11.78 -45.29
CA CYS A 148 -40.38 -12.21 -44.85
C CYS A 148 -40.04 -11.42 -43.58
N ARG A 149 -40.01 -12.11 -42.44
CA ARG A 149 -39.47 -11.54 -41.20
C ARG A 149 -38.05 -11.01 -41.48
N PRO A 150 -37.64 -9.88 -40.88
CA PRO A 150 -36.28 -9.40 -41.04
C PRO A 150 -35.27 -10.45 -40.54
N MET A 151 -34.22 -10.73 -41.32
CA MET A 151 -33.18 -11.69 -40.93
C MET A 151 -32.37 -11.16 -39.75
N SER A 152 -32.07 -12.02 -38.78
CA SER A 152 -31.19 -11.68 -37.66
C SER A 152 -29.74 -11.44 -38.13
N PRO A 153 -28.93 -10.67 -37.38
CA PRO A 153 -27.50 -10.55 -37.65
C PRO A 153 -26.79 -11.90 -37.82
N GLN A 154 -27.15 -12.90 -37.00
CA GLN A 154 -26.56 -14.23 -37.04
C GLN A 154 -26.92 -14.97 -38.34
N GLU A 155 -28.17 -14.89 -38.77
CA GLU A 155 -28.62 -15.45 -40.05
C GLU A 155 -27.89 -14.79 -41.23
N GLN A 156 -27.76 -13.46 -41.22
CA GLN A 156 -27.03 -12.72 -42.26
C GLN A 156 -25.54 -13.06 -42.28
N LEU A 157 -24.91 -13.17 -41.10
CA LEU A 157 -23.51 -13.57 -40.98
C LEU A 157 -23.29 -14.99 -41.48
N ALA A 158 -24.18 -15.94 -41.19
CA ALA A 158 -24.08 -17.30 -41.70
C ALA A 158 -24.11 -17.33 -43.24
N ILE A 159 -24.96 -16.51 -43.87
CA ILE A 159 -25.00 -16.36 -45.33
C ILE A 159 -23.68 -15.78 -45.85
N LEU A 160 -23.17 -14.72 -45.22
CA LEU A 160 -21.91 -14.07 -45.61
C LEU A 160 -20.71 -15.02 -45.46
N HIS A 161 -20.63 -15.78 -44.37
CA HIS A 161 -19.59 -16.78 -44.15
C HIS A 161 -19.65 -17.89 -45.19
N ARG A 162 -20.85 -18.39 -45.51
CA ARG A 162 -21.00 -19.41 -46.55
C ARG A 162 -20.56 -18.89 -47.92
N GLN A 163 -20.87 -17.63 -48.27
CA GLN A 163 -20.38 -17.01 -49.49
C GLN A 163 -18.86 -16.84 -49.49
N GLU A 164 -18.28 -16.46 -48.35
CA GLU A 164 -16.84 -16.34 -48.15
C GLU A 164 -16.12 -17.69 -48.32
N GLU A 165 -16.63 -18.76 -47.71
CA GLU A 165 -16.10 -20.12 -47.87
C GLU A 165 -16.14 -20.57 -49.34
N MET A 166 -17.24 -20.31 -50.03
CA MET A 166 -17.37 -20.59 -51.47
C MET A 166 -16.33 -19.82 -52.30
N MET A 167 -16.11 -18.53 -52.00
CA MET A 167 -15.09 -17.73 -52.68
C MET A 167 -13.67 -18.19 -52.35
N ARG A 168 -13.38 -18.54 -51.10
CA ARG A 168 -12.09 -19.08 -50.66
C ARG A 168 -11.78 -20.41 -51.35
N ALA A 169 -12.76 -21.29 -51.51
CA ALA A 169 -12.61 -22.58 -52.18
C ALA A 169 -12.29 -22.46 -53.69
N MET A 170 -12.61 -21.32 -54.32
CA MET A 170 -12.32 -21.07 -55.75
C MET A 170 -10.97 -20.38 -56.00
N GLN A 171 -10.26 -19.92 -54.97
CA GLN A 171 -9.08 -19.06 -55.11
C GLN A 171 -7.87 -19.57 -54.32
N THR A 172 -6.71 -19.67 -54.98
CA THR A 172 -5.42 -20.05 -54.37
C THR A 172 -4.83 -18.95 -53.49
N GLU A 173 -4.04 -19.31 -52.49
CA GLU A 173 -3.31 -18.36 -51.64
C GLU A 173 -2.01 -17.89 -52.34
N PRO A 174 -1.57 -16.63 -52.10
CA PRO A 174 -0.33 -16.11 -52.68
C PRO A 174 0.89 -16.78 -52.07
N THR A 175 1.87 -17.11 -52.90
CA THR A 175 3.19 -17.56 -52.44
C THR A 175 4.02 -16.39 -51.94
N GLU A 176 5.10 -16.64 -51.20
CA GLU A 176 6.05 -15.59 -50.75
C GLU A 176 6.57 -14.74 -51.91
N ARG A 177 6.89 -15.39 -53.05
CA ARG A 177 7.30 -14.69 -54.28
C ARG A 177 6.19 -13.82 -54.88
N ASP A 178 4.94 -14.25 -54.80
CA ASP A 178 3.81 -13.44 -55.26
C ASP A 178 3.66 -12.18 -54.39
N LEU A 179 3.85 -12.31 -53.06
CA LEU A 179 3.79 -11.20 -52.11
C LEU A 179 4.90 -10.18 -52.33
N GLU A 180 6.15 -10.64 -52.53
CA GLU A 180 7.29 -9.78 -52.81
C GLU A 180 7.07 -8.96 -54.09
N ARG A 181 6.65 -9.63 -55.17
CA ARG A 181 6.37 -8.97 -56.45
C ARG A 181 5.20 -8.02 -56.37
N TYR A 182 4.11 -8.45 -55.73
CA TYR A 182 2.94 -7.61 -55.52
C TYR A 182 3.30 -6.34 -54.76
N THR A 183 4.05 -6.46 -53.66
CA THR A 183 4.52 -5.32 -52.85
C THR A 183 5.42 -4.40 -53.68
N TYR A 184 6.35 -4.96 -54.47
CA TYR A 184 7.20 -4.18 -55.36
C TYR A 184 6.37 -3.31 -56.33
N TYR A 185 5.33 -3.85 -56.95
CA TYR A 185 4.50 -3.10 -57.90
C TYR A 185 3.63 -2.03 -57.24
N ILE A 186 3.20 -2.24 -55.99
CA ILE A 186 2.50 -1.21 -55.22
C ILE A 186 3.46 -0.07 -54.85
N THR A 187 4.68 -0.38 -54.41
CA THR A 187 5.61 0.65 -53.94
C THR A 187 6.30 1.39 -55.08
N ASN A 188 6.67 0.69 -56.16
CA ASN A 188 7.55 1.21 -57.21
C ASN A 188 6.97 1.11 -58.62
N GLY A 189 5.86 0.39 -58.82
CA GLY A 189 5.32 0.09 -60.15
C GLY A 189 4.54 1.23 -60.80
N VAL A 190 3.88 2.07 -60.00
CA VAL A 190 3.04 3.17 -60.49
C VAL A 190 3.62 4.52 -60.05
N PRO A 191 4.08 5.37 -60.98
CA PRO A 191 4.55 6.72 -60.66
C PRO A 191 3.44 7.60 -60.05
N SER A 192 3.78 8.37 -59.01
CA SER A 192 2.83 9.29 -58.34
C SER A 192 2.24 10.34 -59.29
N SER A 193 2.92 10.69 -60.38
CA SER A 193 2.44 11.63 -61.40
C SER A 193 1.24 11.12 -62.20
N LEU A 194 1.00 9.80 -62.23
CA LEU A 194 -0.15 9.19 -62.91
C LEU A 194 -1.38 9.06 -61.99
N LEU A 195 -1.23 9.37 -60.70
CA LEU A 195 -2.31 9.32 -59.73
C LEU A 195 -3.20 10.57 -59.86
N ALA A 196 -4.51 10.37 -59.78
CA ALA A 196 -5.45 11.47 -59.68
C ALA A 196 -5.19 12.25 -58.39
N ALA A 197 -5.22 13.59 -58.44
CA ALA A 197 -5.08 14.39 -57.23
C ALA A 197 -6.28 14.18 -56.29
N GLN A 198 -6.02 14.22 -54.97
CA GLN A 198 -7.08 14.12 -53.98
C GLN A 198 -8.09 15.27 -54.13
N PRO A 199 -9.41 14.98 -54.18
CA PRO A 199 -10.42 16.03 -54.19
C PRO A 199 -10.38 16.87 -52.91
N LEU A 200 -10.22 18.19 -53.04
CA LEU A 200 -10.10 19.12 -51.91
C LEU A 200 -11.25 19.00 -50.88
N GLN A 201 -12.47 18.75 -51.36
CA GLN A 201 -13.65 18.60 -50.50
C GLN A 201 -13.51 17.45 -49.49
N GLN A 202 -12.77 16.38 -49.82
CA GLN A 202 -12.57 15.25 -48.89
C GLN A 202 -11.75 15.68 -47.69
N MET A 203 -10.64 16.39 -47.93
CA MET A 203 -9.80 16.94 -46.86
C MET A 203 -10.59 17.93 -45.99
N MET A 204 -11.38 18.81 -46.60
CA MET A 204 -12.23 19.75 -45.86
C MET A 204 -13.25 19.03 -44.96
N ASN A 205 -13.87 17.96 -45.46
CA ASN A 205 -14.84 17.18 -44.67
C ASN A 205 -14.17 16.46 -43.49
N ILE A 206 -12.94 15.96 -43.66
CA ILE A 206 -12.16 15.34 -42.59
C ILE A 206 -11.81 16.39 -41.52
N MET A 207 -11.28 17.54 -41.94
CA MET A 207 -10.89 18.60 -41.01
C MET A 207 -12.07 19.17 -40.22
N ARG A 208 -13.28 19.16 -40.79
CA ARG A 208 -14.53 19.54 -40.09
C ARG A 208 -14.95 18.59 -38.97
N GLN A 209 -14.44 17.36 -38.94
CA GLN A 209 -14.70 16.42 -37.83
C GLN A 209 -13.77 16.65 -36.65
N LEU A 210 -12.69 17.41 -36.84
CA LEU A 210 -11.79 17.80 -35.77
C LEU A 210 -12.32 19.09 -35.10
N PRO A 211 -11.94 19.37 -33.84
CA PRO A 211 -12.26 20.64 -33.20
C PRO A 211 -11.85 21.84 -34.08
N PRO A 212 -12.48 23.01 -34.00
CA PRO A 212 -12.02 24.19 -34.72
C PRO A 212 -10.63 24.64 -34.21
N GLU A 213 -9.81 25.21 -35.07
CA GLU A 213 -8.61 25.94 -34.64
C GLU A 213 -9.04 27.22 -33.95
N THR A 214 -8.71 27.34 -32.67
CA THR A 214 -8.85 28.56 -31.86
C THR A 214 -7.49 29.26 -31.77
N GLU A 215 -7.49 30.56 -31.44
CA GLU A 215 -6.24 31.33 -31.24
C GLU A 215 -5.36 30.71 -30.13
N ASP A 216 -5.97 30.00 -29.17
CA ASP A 216 -5.32 29.29 -28.06
C ASP A 216 -4.97 27.81 -28.35
N SER A 217 -5.10 27.34 -29.60
CA SER A 217 -4.81 25.94 -29.93
C SER A 217 -3.34 25.61 -29.65
N ASN A 218 -3.13 24.67 -28.72
CA ASN A 218 -1.80 24.23 -28.27
C ASN A 218 -0.97 23.74 -29.48
N ILE A 219 0.34 23.91 -29.41
CA ILE A 219 1.32 23.42 -30.41
C ILE A 219 1.06 21.94 -30.72
N HIS A 220 0.69 21.15 -29.71
CA HIS A 220 0.35 19.73 -29.88
C HIS A 220 -0.83 19.50 -30.84
N ASP A 221 -1.89 20.33 -30.78
CA ASP A 221 -3.07 20.17 -31.63
C ASP A 221 -2.76 20.50 -33.10
N LYS A 222 -1.88 21.49 -33.32
CA LYS A 222 -1.41 21.84 -34.67
C LYS A 222 -0.59 20.70 -35.27
N ILE A 223 0.35 20.15 -34.50
CA ILE A 223 1.16 18.99 -34.92
C ILE A 223 0.25 17.78 -35.22
N MET A 224 -0.74 17.52 -34.37
CA MET A 224 -1.70 16.44 -34.60
C MET A 224 -2.46 16.62 -35.93
N ARG A 225 -2.95 17.83 -36.23
CA ARG A 225 -3.65 18.13 -37.49
C ARG A 225 -2.76 17.95 -38.72
N GLU A 226 -1.54 18.45 -38.67
CA GLU A 226 -0.57 18.30 -39.75
C GLU A 226 -0.26 16.82 -40.01
N ASN A 227 -0.05 16.04 -38.95
CA ASN A 227 0.17 14.59 -39.05
C ASN A 227 -1.02 13.87 -39.67
N ILE A 228 -2.26 14.21 -39.28
CA ILE A 228 -3.48 13.64 -39.88
C ILE A 228 -3.58 14.02 -41.36
N GLN A 229 -3.28 15.27 -41.71
CA GLN A 229 -3.32 15.72 -43.10
C GLN A 229 -2.35 14.93 -43.97
N GLU A 230 -1.12 14.72 -43.48
CA GLU A 230 -0.09 13.99 -44.21
C GLU A 230 -0.41 12.49 -44.29
N GLU A 231 -0.91 11.90 -43.21
CA GLU A 231 -1.39 10.52 -43.19
C GLU A 231 -2.49 10.29 -44.24
N VAL A 232 -3.47 11.19 -44.31
CA VAL A 232 -4.57 11.10 -45.29
C VAL A 232 -4.05 11.18 -46.73
N LYS A 233 -3.09 12.06 -47.03
CA LYS A 233 -2.48 12.17 -48.37
C LYS A 233 -1.71 10.91 -48.73
N ARG A 234 -0.87 10.44 -47.82
CA ARG A 234 -0.06 9.23 -47.98
C ARG A 234 -0.95 8.02 -48.25
N GLU A 235 -2.00 7.85 -47.45
CA GLU A 235 -2.92 6.72 -47.57
C GLU A 235 -3.76 6.78 -48.86
N TYR A 236 -4.17 7.97 -49.28
CA TYR A 236 -4.85 8.18 -50.56
C TYR A 236 -3.99 7.72 -51.74
N CYS A 237 -2.73 8.16 -51.80
CA CYS A 237 -1.78 7.79 -52.85
C CYS A 237 -1.49 6.27 -52.85
N PHE A 238 -1.25 5.71 -51.67
CA PHE A 238 -1.01 4.28 -51.50
C PHE A 238 -2.21 3.44 -51.95
N THR A 239 -3.41 3.78 -51.47
CA THR A 239 -4.64 3.04 -51.79
C THR A 239 -4.97 3.13 -53.28
N LEU A 240 -4.78 4.29 -53.91
CA LEU A 240 -5.03 4.45 -55.35
C LEU A 240 -4.02 3.63 -56.18
N THR A 241 -2.75 3.65 -55.79
CA THR A 241 -1.71 2.83 -56.43
C THR A 241 -2.02 1.34 -56.32
N LYS A 242 -2.33 0.87 -55.11
CA LYS A 242 -2.76 -0.51 -54.86
C LYS A 242 -3.98 -0.89 -55.70
N SER A 243 -4.97 0.00 -55.79
CA SER A 243 -6.19 -0.24 -56.57
C SER A 243 -5.90 -0.38 -58.07
N ILE A 244 -4.96 0.40 -58.63
CA ILE A 244 -4.52 0.27 -60.02
C ILE A 244 -3.83 -1.09 -60.24
N VAL A 245 -2.92 -1.48 -59.35
CA VAL A 245 -2.23 -2.78 -59.41
C VAL A 245 -3.23 -3.93 -59.31
N ASP A 246 -4.12 -3.92 -58.32
CA ASP A 246 -5.18 -4.91 -58.12
C ASP A 246 -6.06 -5.05 -59.36
N TYR A 247 -6.44 -3.91 -59.95
CA TYR A 247 -7.27 -3.87 -61.15
C TYR A 247 -6.57 -4.49 -62.36
N ILE A 248 -5.28 -4.20 -62.58
CA ILE A 248 -4.49 -4.79 -63.67
C ILE A 248 -4.35 -6.31 -63.48
N LEU A 249 -4.12 -6.75 -62.25
CA LEU A 249 -4.02 -8.17 -61.87
C LEU A 249 -5.37 -8.91 -61.86
N MET A 250 -6.48 -8.25 -62.21
CA MET A 250 -7.71 -8.97 -62.57
C MET A 250 -7.60 -9.66 -63.93
N ASP A 251 -6.67 -9.26 -64.81
CA ASP A 251 -6.43 -9.90 -66.10
C ASP A 251 -5.44 -11.07 -65.97
N PRO A 252 -5.83 -12.32 -66.27
CA PRO A 252 -4.93 -13.48 -66.19
C PRO A 252 -3.66 -13.34 -67.04
N SER A 253 -3.73 -12.60 -68.15
CA SER A 253 -2.59 -12.37 -69.05
C SER A 253 -1.52 -11.52 -68.38
N GLU A 254 -1.92 -10.52 -67.59
CA GLU A 254 -1.00 -9.65 -66.84
C GLU A 254 -0.46 -10.37 -65.61
N CYS A 255 -1.26 -11.21 -64.94
CA CYS A 255 -0.78 -12.10 -63.88
C CYS A 255 0.34 -13.01 -64.37
N GLN A 256 0.17 -13.62 -65.55
CA GLN A 256 1.20 -14.47 -66.16
C GLN A 256 2.45 -13.66 -66.53
N ARG A 257 2.29 -12.47 -67.14
CA ARG A 257 3.41 -11.60 -67.54
C ARG A 257 4.24 -11.11 -66.36
N LEU A 258 3.57 -10.69 -65.29
CA LEU A 258 4.19 -10.19 -64.07
C LEU A 258 4.63 -11.32 -63.13
N SER A 259 4.32 -12.57 -63.48
CA SER A 259 4.63 -13.76 -62.70
C SER A 259 4.11 -13.66 -61.26
N ILE A 260 2.85 -13.24 -61.14
CA ILE A 260 2.06 -13.19 -59.91
C ILE A 260 0.86 -14.12 -60.09
N SER A 261 0.82 -15.21 -59.34
CA SER A 261 -0.20 -16.26 -59.49
C SER A 261 -1.46 -15.97 -58.67
N SER A 262 -1.30 -15.33 -57.52
CA SER A 262 -2.39 -14.89 -56.64
C SER A 262 -1.96 -13.64 -55.87
N ILE A 263 -2.94 -12.85 -55.43
CA ILE A 263 -2.71 -11.63 -54.65
C ILE A 263 -3.32 -11.77 -53.24
N PRO A 264 -2.84 -10.99 -52.25
CA PRO A 264 -3.46 -10.94 -50.93
C PRO A 264 -4.95 -10.68 -50.99
N LYS A 265 -5.72 -11.53 -50.30
CA LYS A 265 -7.18 -11.37 -50.18
C LYS A 265 -7.47 -10.22 -49.21
N SER A 266 -8.26 -9.23 -49.64
CA SER A 266 -8.76 -8.20 -48.74
C SER A 266 -9.63 -8.83 -47.66
N PHE A 267 -9.54 -8.32 -46.43
CA PHE A 267 -10.45 -8.75 -45.36
C PHE A 267 -11.90 -8.53 -45.79
N PRO A 268 -12.78 -9.55 -45.75
CA PRO A 268 -14.13 -9.43 -46.24
C PRO A 268 -14.94 -8.51 -45.33
N ARG A 269 -15.42 -7.40 -45.90
CA ARG A 269 -16.29 -6.48 -45.19
C ARG A 269 -17.69 -7.08 -45.05
N ARG A 270 -18.01 -7.55 -43.85
CA ARG A 270 -19.35 -8.07 -43.51
C ARG A 270 -20.25 -6.90 -43.16
N VAL A 271 -21.33 -6.71 -43.93
CA VAL A 271 -22.30 -5.64 -43.69
C VAL A 271 -23.66 -6.25 -43.41
N ILE A 272 -24.08 -6.19 -42.15
CA ILE A 272 -25.45 -6.52 -41.76
C ILE A 272 -26.37 -5.41 -42.27
N ARG A 273 -27.44 -5.80 -42.97
CA ARG A 273 -28.44 -4.88 -43.51
C ARG A 273 -29.69 -4.89 -42.65
N GLY A 274 -30.21 -3.70 -42.37
CA GLY A 274 -31.48 -3.53 -41.68
C GLY A 274 -32.68 -3.81 -42.60
N PRO A 275 -33.88 -4.00 -42.03
CA PRO A 275 -34.15 -3.97 -40.59
C PRO A 275 -33.60 -5.23 -39.88
N VAL A 276 -33.08 -5.07 -38.67
CA VAL A 276 -32.73 -6.20 -37.78
C VAL A 276 -33.80 -6.34 -36.70
N PRO A 277 -34.10 -7.56 -36.20
CA PRO A 277 -35.22 -7.79 -35.28
C PRO A 277 -35.20 -6.93 -34.01
N TRP A 278 -34.01 -6.59 -33.51
CA TRP A 278 -33.83 -5.83 -32.26
C TRP A 278 -33.62 -4.33 -32.47
N HIS A 279 -33.66 -3.81 -33.70
CA HIS A 279 -33.33 -2.40 -33.99
C HIS A 279 -34.13 -1.41 -33.13
N THR A 280 -35.44 -1.65 -33.01
CA THR A 280 -36.33 -0.80 -32.21
C THR A 280 -36.01 -0.89 -30.72
N SER A 281 -35.68 -2.08 -30.22
CA SER A 281 -35.28 -2.28 -28.82
C SER A 281 -33.93 -1.60 -28.54
N TYR A 282 -32.93 -1.78 -29.41
CA TYR A 282 -31.64 -1.10 -29.31
C TYR A 282 -31.80 0.42 -29.30
N LYS A 283 -32.58 0.99 -30.24
CA LYS A 283 -32.82 2.44 -30.26
C LYS A 283 -33.43 2.94 -28.96
N LYS A 284 -34.44 2.23 -28.43
CA LYS A 284 -35.06 2.58 -27.14
C LYS A 284 -34.05 2.56 -26.00
N VAL A 285 -33.28 1.47 -25.86
CA VAL A 285 -32.27 1.33 -24.79
C VAL A 285 -31.14 2.34 -24.96
N HIS A 286 -30.67 2.58 -26.18
CA HIS A 286 -29.62 3.56 -26.47
C HIS A 286 -30.07 4.98 -26.13
N THR A 287 -31.29 5.36 -26.52
CA THR A 287 -31.85 6.68 -26.15
C THR A 287 -31.99 6.81 -24.64
N TRP A 288 -32.50 5.77 -23.96
CA TRP A 288 -32.60 5.75 -22.51
C TRP A 288 -31.22 5.89 -21.83
N GLN A 289 -30.23 5.08 -22.23
CA GLN A 289 -28.87 5.18 -21.70
C GLN A 289 -28.25 6.56 -21.98
N GLY A 290 -28.47 7.15 -23.15
CA GLY A 290 -28.00 8.48 -23.48
C GLY A 290 -28.62 9.60 -22.64
N GLN A 291 -29.78 9.36 -22.01
CA GLN A 291 -30.48 10.31 -21.16
C GLN A 291 -30.19 10.09 -19.66
N HIS A 292 -29.92 8.85 -19.23
CA HIS A 292 -29.85 8.47 -17.81
C HIS A 292 -28.46 8.00 -17.34
N LEU A 293 -27.52 7.68 -18.24
CA LEU A 293 -26.18 7.20 -17.87
C LEU A 293 -25.14 8.34 -17.90
N TYR A 294 -24.80 8.84 -16.73
CA TYR A 294 -23.86 9.96 -16.58
C TYR A 294 -22.39 9.55 -16.39
N ALA A 295 -22.09 8.26 -16.26
CA ALA A 295 -20.74 7.75 -15.92
C ALA A 295 -19.65 8.12 -16.94
N VAL A 296 -20.03 8.29 -18.22
CA VAL A 296 -19.12 8.69 -19.32
C VAL A 296 -19.17 10.19 -19.62
N GLY A 297 -19.85 10.98 -18.78
CA GLY A 297 -19.96 12.42 -18.95
C GLY A 297 -18.66 13.15 -18.68
N HIS A 298 -18.44 14.29 -19.36
CA HIS A 298 -17.24 15.10 -19.22
C HIS A 298 -16.97 15.52 -17.76
N ILE A 299 -18.01 15.83 -16.98
CA ILE A 299 -17.86 16.19 -15.56
C ILE A 299 -17.21 15.07 -14.75
N MET A 300 -17.54 13.80 -15.00
CA MET A 300 -16.95 12.67 -14.28
C MET A 300 -15.45 12.56 -14.56
N ILE A 301 -15.04 12.81 -15.81
CA ILE A 301 -13.63 12.82 -16.23
C ILE A 301 -12.89 13.96 -15.53
N LEU A 302 -13.46 15.16 -15.51
CA LEU A 302 -12.87 16.32 -14.86
C LEU A 302 -12.74 16.14 -13.34
N LEU A 303 -13.76 15.59 -12.68
CA LEU A 303 -13.70 15.25 -11.26
C LEU A 303 -12.64 14.18 -10.97
N GLN A 304 -12.49 13.20 -11.86
CA GLN A 304 -11.44 12.19 -11.75
C GLN A 304 -10.04 12.80 -11.93
N ASP A 305 -9.87 13.75 -12.85
CA ASP A 305 -8.61 14.46 -13.07
C ASP A 305 -8.21 15.31 -11.85
N VAL A 306 -9.16 16.01 -11.22
CA VAL A 306 -8.93 16.72 -9.96
C VAL A 306 -8.41 15.77 -8.87
N TRP A 307 -9.04 14.60 -8.72
CA TRP A 307 -8.57 13.61 -7.77
C TRP A 307 -7.15 13.11 -8.08
N LEU A 308 -6.91 12.67 -9.31
CA LEU A 308 -5.63 12.10 -9.71
C LEU A 308 -4.48 13.10 -9.58
N SER A 309 -4.71 14.36 -9.97
CA SER A 309 -3.72 15.42 -10.00
C SER A 309 -3.34 16.00 -8.63
N SER A 310 -4.25 15.97 -7.64
CA SER A 310 -4.07 16.72 -6.38
C SER A 310 -4.32 15.90 -5.10
N PHE A 311 -5.08 14.79 -5.15
CA PHE A 311 -5.52 14.08 -3.94
C PHE A 311 -5.20 12.58 -3.94
N SER A 312 -4.75 12.00 -5.06
CA SER A 312 -4.49 10.56 -5.18
C SER A 312 -3.39 10.03 -4.25
N SER A 313 -2.41 10.88 -3.91
CA SER A 313 -1.33 10.56 -2.97
C SER A 313 -1.68 10.84 -1.51
N LEU A 314 -2.85 11.41 -1.22
CA LEU A 314 -3.28 11.72 0.14
C LEU A 314 -3.52 10.41 0.92
N ARG A 315 -3.17 10.40 2.20
CA ARG A 315 -3.32 9.24 3.11
C ARG A 315 -3.76 9.74 4.48
N PHE A 316 -4.67 9.02 5.13
CA PHE A 316 -5.03 9.29 6.53
C PHE A 316 -3.86 9.08 7.50
N VAL A 317 -2.92 8.20 7.14
CA VAL A 317 -1.65 8.03 7.85
C VAL A 317 -0.52 7.97 6.82
N GLY A 318 0.29 9.02 6.75
CA GLY A 318 1.43 9.09 5.83
C GLY A 318 2.64 8.31 6.37
N LEU A 319 3.15 7.35 5.58
CA LEU A 319 4.34 6.57 5.94
C LEU A 319 5.59 7.45 6.11
N GLY A 320 5.77 8.45 5.25
CA GLY A 320 6.91 9.36 5.32
C GLY A 320 6.97 10.11 6.65
N ASP A 321 5.82 10.62 7.11
CA ASP A 321 5.73 11.34 8.38
C ASP A 321 5.96 10.40 9.56
N LEU A 322 5.37 9.21 9.55
CA LEU A 322 5.56 8.22 10.62
C LEU A 322 7.02 7.79 10.76
N PHE A 323 7.73 7.53 9.66
CA PHE A 323 9.15 7.15 9.68
C PHE A 323 10.09 8.34 9.89
N SER A 324 9.61 9.58 9.75
CA SER A 324 10.40 10.78 10.07
C SER A 324 10.43 11.09 11.58
N ILE A 325 9.48 10.54 12.33
CA ILE A 325 9.42 10.67 13.79
C ILE A 325 10.48 9.77 14.44
N SER A 326 10.98 10.17 15.61
CA SER A 326 11.83 9.35 16.46
C SER A 326 11.06 8.17 17.04
N LEU A 327 10.96 7.09 16.26
CA LEU A 327 10.53 5.78 16.74
C LEU A 327 11.56 5.19 17.74
N PRO A 328 11.14 4.39 18.74
CA PRO A 328 9.77 3.94 19.03
C PRO A 328 8.92 4.99 19.77
N LEU A 329 7.59 4.86 19.67
CA LEU A 329 6.62 5.74 20.34
C LEU A 329 5.95 5.03 21.51
N LEU A 330 5.52 5.78 22.54
CA LEU A 330 4.59 5.25 23.53
C LEU A 330 3.25 4.90 22.84
N PRO A 331 2.52 3.85 23.27
CA PRO A 331 1.25 3.47 22.64
C PRO A 331 0.20 4.60 22.58
N SER A 332 0.17 5.46 23.59
CA SER A 332 -0.67 6.66 23.60
C SER A 332 -0.23 7.70 22.56
N GLU A 333 1.07 7.95 22.43
CA GLU A 333 1.63 8.88 21.44
C GLU A 333 1.39 8.39 20.01
N PHE A 334 1.47 7.08 19.79
CA PHE A 334 1.13 6.47 18.50
C PHE A 334 -0.34 6.71 18.15
N GLU A 335 -1.27 6.50 19.09
CA GLU A 335 -2.70 6.77 18.87
C GLU A 335 -2.96 8.26 18.60
N GLU A 336 -2.36 9.16 19.38
CA GLU A 336 -2.47 10.61 19.16
C GLU A 336 -1.92 11.04 17.80
N PHE A 337 -0.80 10.45 17.35
CA PHE A 337 -0.24 10.71 16.03
C PHE A 337 -1.22 10.32 14.92
N VAL A 338 -1.77 9.10 14.98
CA VAL A 338 -2.76 8.63 14.00
C VAL A 338 -4.01 9.51 14.01
N GLN A 339 -4.53 9.86 15.18
CA GLN A 339 -5.70 10.75 15.31
C GLN A 339 -5.45 12.12 14.67
N ARG A 340 -4.27 12.72 14.90
CA ARG A 340 -3.89 14.01 14.33
C ARG A 340 -3.80 13.97 12.81
N GLN A 341 -3.09 12.99 12.26
CA GLN A 341 -2.96 12.79 10.82
C GLN A 341 -4.33 12.56 10.16
N CYS A 342 -5.17 11.76 10.81
CA CYS A 342 -6.50 11.50 10.31
C CYS A 342 -7.38 12.76 10.28
N GLN A 343 -7.29 13.61 11.31
CA GLN A 343 -8.00 14.87 11.37
C GLN A 343 -7.50 15.86 10.31
N THR A 344 -6.18 16.00 10.13
CA THR A 344 -5.59 16.84 9.07
C THR A 344 -6.07 16.41 7.68
N THR A 345 -6.07 15.11 7.41
CA THR A 345 -6.56 14.58 6.13
C THR A 345 -8.05 14.82 5.94
N ARG A 346 -8.85 14.65 7.01
CA ARG A 346 -10.28 14.96 6.97
C ARG A 346 -10.52 16.43 6.66
N ASP A 347 -9.77 17.33 7.28
CA ASP A 347 -9.86 18.76 7.02
C ASP A 347 -9.49 19.10 5.58
N GLU A 348 -8.46 18.47 5.01
CA GLU A 348 -8.10 18.62 3.59
C GLU A 348 -9.24 18.18 2.66
N LEU A 349 -9.91 17.06 2.98
CA LEU A 349 -11.05 16.57 2.20
C LEU A 349 -12.25 17.54 2.26
N VAL A 350 -12.55 18.08 3.45
CA VAL A 350 -13.73 18.93 3.66
C VAL A 350 -13.50 20.38 3.23
N GLN A 351 -12.31 20.91 3.43
CA GLN A 351 -12.00 22.33 3.20
C GLN A 351 -11.45 22.58 1.79
N ASN A 352 -10.81 21.59 1.16
CA ASN A 352 -10.16 21.78 -0.15
C ASN A 352 -10.75 20.88 -1.24
N TRP A 353 -10.82 19.56 -1.04
CA TRP A 353 -11.30 18.64 -2.09
C TRP A 353 -12.77 18.88 -2.44
N LEU A 354 -13.65 18.86 -1.44
CA LEU A 354 -15.09 19.04 -1.64
C LEU A 354 -15.45 20.40 -2.29
N PRO A 355 -14.95 21.55 -1.80
CA PRO A 355 -15.21 22.84 -2.42
C PRO A 355 -14.66 22.95 -3.84
N ARG A 356 -13.51 22.33 -4.14
CA ARG A 356 -12.94 22.30 -5.49
C ARG A 356 -13.81 21.50 -6.46
N CYS A 357 -14.35 20.37 -6.02
CA CYS A 357 -15.34 19.61 -6.80
C CYS A 357 -16.63 20.42 -7.03
N ALA A 358 -17.13 21.12 -6.01
CA ALA A 358 -18.32 21.96 -6.13
C ALA A 358 -18.11 23.11 -7.12
N SER A 359 -17.00 23.84 -6.99
CA SER A 359 -16.62 24.93 -7.91
C SER A 359 -16.46 24.45 -9.36
N LEU A 360 -15.91 23.24 -9.56
CA LEU A 360 -15.80 22.65 -10.90
C LEU A 360 -17.16 22.37 -11.53
N ILE A 361 -18.09 21.80 -10.75
CA ILE A 361 -19.45 21.51 -11.21
C ILE A 361 -20.21 22.80 -11.53
N ASP A 362 -20.05 23.84 -10.71
CA ASP A 362 -20.70 25.15 -10.91
C ASP A 362 -20.13 25.88 -12.14
N THR A 363 -18.80 25.90 -12.30
CA THR A 363 -18.14 26.51 -13.48
C THR A 363 -18.49 25.78 -14.77
N SER A 364 -18.73 24.47 -14.69
CA SER A 364 -19.05 23.62 -15.84
C SER A 364 -20.56 23.43 -16.07
N LYS A 365 -21.39 24.33 -15.53
CA LYS A 365 -22.86 24.23 -15.59
C LYS A 365 -23.41 24.07 -16.99
N ASP A 366 -22.81 24.74 -17.96
CA ASP A 366 -23.20 24.65 -19.38
C ASP A 366 -23.05 23.25 -19.97
N LEU A 367 -22.17 22.41 -19.40
CA LEU A 367 -21.89 21.06 -19.90
C LEU A 367 -22.89 20.02 -19.38
N TRP A 368 -23.55 20.26 -18.24
CA TRP A 368 -24.46 19.30 -17.62
C TRP A 368 -25.89 19.81 -17.49
N SER A 369 -26.12 21.12 -17.40
CA SER A 369 -27.46 21.71 -17.33
C SER A 369 -28.35 21.31 -18.52
N PRO A 370 -27.86 21.25 -19.78
CA PRO A 370 -28.69 20.80 -20.91
C PRO A 370 -29.02 19.31 -20.89
N LEU A 371 -28.27 18.50 -20.14
CA LEU A 371 -28.49 17.06 -19.98
C LEU A 371 -29.59 16.74 -18.97
N VAL A 372 -30.03 17.75 -18.21
CA VAL A 372 -31.16 17.70 -17.29
C VAL A 372 -32.37 18.32 -17.99
N HIS A 373 -33.39 17.51 -18.29
CA HIS A 373 -34.56 17.97 -19.06
C HIS A 373 -35.34 19.10 -18.36
N GLU A 374 -35.90 20.06 -19.11
CA GLU A 374 -36.58 21.27 -18.57
C GLU A 374 -38.02 21.03 -18.05
N GLY A 375 -38.55 19.81 -18.10
CA GLY A 375 -39.89 19.49 -17.57
C GLY A 375 -39.86 19.27 -16.05
N GLU A 376 -40.66 20.02 -15.28
CA GLU A 376 -40.60 20.09 -13.80
C GLU A 376 -40.48 18.75 -13.05
N GLN A 377 -41.09 17.66 -13.53
CA GLN A 377 -41.03 16.33 -12.89
C GLN A 377 -39.85 15.46 -13.36
N ASP A 378 -39.56 15.43 -14.67
CA ASP A 378 -38.45 14.64 -15.24
C ASP A 378 -37.07 15.30 -15.00
N ALA A 379 -37.05 16.62 -14.81
CA ALA A 379 -35.88 17.40 -14.41
C ALA A 379 -35.31 16.91 -13.07
N LEU A 380 -36.18 16.77 -12.06
CA LEU A 380 -35.81 16.36 -10.70
C LEU A 380 -35.19 14.96 -10.66
N VAL A 381 -35.71 14.03 -11.48
CA VAL A 381 -35.17 12.67 -11.59
C VAL A 381 -33.77 12.70 -12.22
N SER A 382 -33.60 13.43 -13.32
CA SER A 382 -32.34 13.55 -14.05
C SER A 382 -31.23 14.20 -13.20
N VAL A 383 -31.55 15.27 -12.45
CA VAL A 383 -30.62 15.90 -11.48
C VAL A 383 -30.17 14.89 -10.43
N LYS A 384 -31.12 14.14 -9.85
CA LYS A 384 -30.82 13.16 -8.81
C LYS A 384 -29.92 12.04 -9.34
N GLU A 385 -30.18 11.54 -10.55
CA GLU A 385 -29.35 10.52 -11.20
C GLU A 385 -27.94 11.02 -11.48
N PHE A 386 -27.81 12.25 -12.00
CA PHE A 386 -26.51 12.88 -12.23
C PHE A 386 -25.69 12.97 -10.94
N PHE A 387 -26.25 13.57 -9.89
CA PHE A 387 -25.52 13.70 -8.63
C PHE A 387 -25.32 12.37 -7.90
N SER A 388 -26.17 11.37 -8.12
CA SER A 388 -25.92 10.02 -7.63
C SER A 388 -24.70 9.39 -8.30
N CYS A 389 -24.49 9.66 -9.60
CA CYS A 389 -23.28 9.26 -10.32
C CYS A 389 -22.04 9.99 -9.79
N VAL A 390 -22.13 11.32 -9.56
CA VAL A 390 -21.04 12.10 -8.96
C VAL A 390 -20.66 11.53 -7.59
N ALA A 391 -21.66 11.28 -6.74
CA ALA A 391 -21.44 10.73 -5.42
C ALA A 391 -20.86 9.32 -5.46
N ALA A 392 -21.26 8.47 -6.42
CA ALA A 392 -20.67 7.16 -6.60
C ALA A 392 -19.17 7.26 -6.96
N LEU A 393 -18.80 8.13 -7.89
CA LEU A 393 -17.40 8.37 -8.27
C LEU A 393 -16.57 8.87 -7.08
N MET A 394 -17.04 9.92 -6.39
CA MET A 394 -16.34 10.49 -5.23
C MET A 394 -16.29 9.50 -4.06
N SER A 395 -17.30 8.65 -3.89
CA SER A 395 -17.27 7.57 -2.90
C SER A 395 -16.20 6.54 -3.23
N MET A 396 -16.01 6.18 -4.51
CA MET A 396 -14.92 5.27 -4.91
C MET A 396 -13.54 5.88 -4.63
N GLN A 397 -13.37 7.18 -4.87
CA GLN A 397 -12.14 7.91 -4.57
C GLN A 397 -11.83 7.90 -3.06
N LEU A 398 -12.82 8.27 -2.23
CA LEU A 398 -12.71 8.23 -0.76
C LEU A 398 -12.41 6.81 -0.26
N ARG A 399 -13.12 5.80 -0.78
CA ARG A 399 -12.87 4.39 -0.42
C ARG A 399 -11.45 3.96 -0.78
N SER A 400 -10.95 4.35 -1.96
CA SER A 400 -9.58 4.07 -2.36
C SER A 400 -8.58 4.67 -1.36
N LEU A 401 -8.76 5.93 -0.97
CA LEU A 401 -7.90 6.58 0.02
C LEU A 401 -7.89 5.82 1.36
N VAL A 402 -9.05 5.40 1.86
CA VAL A 402 -9.16 4.63 3.11
C VAL A 402 -8.46 3.29 2.99
N VAL A 403 -8.72 2.52 1.92
CA VAL A 403 -8.10 1.20 1.72
C VAL A 403 -6.58 1.30 1.66
N GLU A 404 -6.05 2.25 0.89
CA GLU A 404 -4.61 2.48 0.78
C GLU A 404 -4.01 2.90 2.12
N SER A 405 -4.69 3.76 2.89
CA SER A 405 -4.23 4.19 4.23
C SER A 405 -4.19 3.02 5.23
N LEU A 406 -5.17 2.12 5.19
CA LEU A 406 -5.19 0.91 6.02
C LEU A 406 -4.04 -0.05 5.64
N GLN A 407 -3.77 -0.20 4.34
CA GLN A 407 -2.66 -1.02 3.86
C GLN A 407 -1.30 -0.42 4.23
N ASP A 408 -1.15 0.90 4.14
CA ASP A 408 0.05 1.61 4.57
C ASP A 408 0.28 1.42 6.07
N LEU A 409 -0.75 1.59 6.91
CA LEU A 409 -0.61 1.34 8.35
C LEU A 409 -0.25 -0.11 8.65
N LEU A 410 -0.87 -1.07 7.97
CA LEU A 410 -0.50 -2.49 8.07
C LEU A 410 0.96 -2.72 7.66
N PHE A 411 1.45 -2.04 6.63
CA PHE A 411 2.82 -2.20 6.14
C PHE A 411 3.86 -1.92 7.24
N VAL A 412 3.62 -0.92 8.10
CA VAL A 412 4.46 -0.60 9.26
C VAL A 412 4.68 -1.83 10.14
N PHE A 413 3.61 -2.56 10.45
CA PHE A 413 3.68 -3.75 11.30
C PHE A 413 4.26 -4.96 10.56
N THR A 414 3.93 -5.15 9.28
CA THR A 414 4.43 -6.30 8.50
C THR A 414 5.96 -6.32 8.32
N LYS A 415 6.65 -5.19 8.54
CA LYS A 415 8.12 -5.19 8.66
C LYS A 415 8.62 -6.15 9.75
N HIS A 416 7.78 -6.45 10.73
CA HIS A 416 8.06 -7.34 11.85
C HIS A 416 7.39 -8.72 11.71
N GLU A 417 7.04 -9.15 10.50
CA GLU A 417 6.26 -10.39 10.26
C GLU A 417 6.96 -11.69 10.71
N GLU A 418 8.30 -11.67 10.80
CA GLU A 418 9.11 -12.79 11.32
C GLU A 418 8.92 -12.99 12.83
N GLY A 419 8.34 -12.01 13.53
CA GLY A 419 8.07 -12.09 14.95
C GLY A 419 9.26 -11.75 15.83
N ASN A 420 9.16 -12.15 17.09
CA ASN A 420 10.22 -12.02 18.06
C ASN A 420 10.28 -13.26 18.97
N ASP A 421 11.00 -14.29 18.51
CA ASP A 421 11.45 -15.37 19.37
C ASP A 421 12.97 -15.45 19.28
N PHE A 422 13.64 -14.77 20.21
CA PHE A 422 15.10 -14.64 20.14
C PHE A 422 15.86 -15.92 20.50
N GLY A 423 15.20 -17.00 20.93
CA GLY A 423 15.87 -18.19 21.45
C GLY A 423 16.20 -18.07 22.93
N GLU A 424 17.23 -18.75 23.42
CA GLU A 424 17.53 -18.78 24.87
C GLU A 424 18.19 -17.48 25.38
N VAL A 425 19.03 -16.86 24.57
CA VAL A 425 19.80 -15.66 24.94
C VAL A 425 19.35 -14.49 24.08
N PHE A 426 19.15 -13.34 24.72
CA PHE A 426 18.87 -12.10 24.03
C PHE A 426 20.15 -11.57 23.35
N ASP A 427 20.06 -11.24 22.07
CA ASP A 427 21.14 -10.65 21.27
C ASP A 427 20.64 -9.34 20.66
N GLU A 428 21.26 -8.22 21.07
CA GLU A 428 20.92 -6.87 20.61
C GLU A 428 21.07 -6.72 19.09
N MET A 429 22.00 -7.43 18.49
CA MET A 429 22.32 -7.30 17.07
C MET A 429 21.33 -8.05 16.17
N LYS A 430 20.41 -8.83 16.76
CA LYS A 430 19.42 -9.62 16.02
C LYS A 430 18.27 -8.78 15.46
N TYR A 431 17.92 -7.66 16.11
CA TYR A 431 16.75 -6.84 15.75
C TYR A 431 17.12 -5.39 15.45
N ILE A 432 17.89 -5.19 14.37
CA ILE A 432 18.42 -3.87 13.94
C ILE A 432 17.32 -2.95 13.37
N GLN A 433 16.16 -3.49 13.01
CA GLN A 433 15.03 -2.72 12.51
C GLN A 433 14.44 -1.79 13.56
N SER A 434 13.96 -0.62 13.15
CA SER A 434 13.33 0.37 14.04
C SER A 434 12.07 -0.21 14.69
N GLN A 435 12.00 -0.14 16.02
CA GLN A 435 10.84 -0.57 16.82
C GLN A 435 9.68 0.40 16.66
N VAL A 436 8.44 -0.08 16.78
CA VAL A 436 7.23 0.75 16.67
C VAL A 436 6.80 1.30 18.03
N LEU A 437 6.72 0.42 19.04
CA LEU A 437 6.14 0.76 20.35
C LEU A 437 7.16 0.63 21.48
N LEU A 438 7.22 1.64 22.35
CA LEU A 438 7.96 1.64 23.60
C LEU A 438 7.02 1.19 24.74
N VAL A 439 7.41 0.16 25.49
CA VAL A 439 6.61 -0.38 26.60
C VAL A 439 7.46 -0.39 27.86
N GLU A 440 6.96 0.19 28.95
CA GLU A 440 7.71 0.22 30.21
C GLU A 440 7.49 -1.07 31.01
N LEU A 441 8.51 -1.50 31.75
CA LEU A 441 8.38 -2.55 32.75
C LEU A 441 8.19 -1.90 34.13
N GLN A 442 7.22 -2.42 34.89
CA GLN A 442 6.92 -1.94 36.24
C GLN A 442 6.74 -3.10 37.21
N VAL A 443 7.04 -2.84 38.49
CA VAL A 443 6.79 -3.81 39.56
C VAL A 443 5.32 -3.74 39.99
N ASN A 444 4.64 -4.88 39.94
CA ASN A 444 3.31 -5.10 40.50
C ASN A 444 3.38 -6.34 41.38
N GLU A 445 3.74 -6.16 42.65
CA GLU A 445 4.14 -7.23 43.56
C GLU A 445 3.15 -8.41 43.58
N PRO A 446 3.63 -9.67 43.42
CA PRO A 446 5.02 -10.12 43.36
C PRO A 446 5.57 -10.28 41.92
N HIS A 447 5.00 -9.61 40.92
CA HIS A 447 5.29 -9.80 39.51
C HIS A 447 5.83 -8.53 38.82
N ILE A 448 6.38 -8.72 37.62
CA ILE A 448 6.78 -7.63 36.73
C ILE A 448 5.76 -7.60 35.60
N ASP A 449 5.11 -6.46 35.44
CA ASP A 449 4.09 -6.24 34.43
C ASP A 449 4.54 -5.22 33.38
N PHE A 450 3.90 -5.28 32.22
CA PHE A 450 4.06 -4.30 31.15
C PHE A 450 3.12 -3.11 31.39
N SER A 451 3.63 -1.90 31.18
CA SER A 451 2.89 -0.64 31.29
C SER A 451 3.01 0.17 29.99
N PRO A 452 1.93 0.30 29.19
CA PRO A 452 0.65 -0.40 29.33
C PRO A 452 0.78 -1.91 29.06
N SER A 453 -0.24 -2.68 29.41
CA SER A 453 -0.26 -4.13 29.17
C SER A 453 -0.18 -4.45 27.67
N LEU A 454 0.32 -5.64 27.32
CA LEU A 454 0.39 -6.06 25.92
C LEU A 454 -1.00 -6.09 25.25
N GLN A 455 -2.06 -6.41 25.99
CA GLN A 455 -3.42 -6.34 25.45
C GLN A 455 -3.85 -4.89 25.16
N GLU A 456 -3.53 -3.95 26.06
CA GLU A 456 -3.79 -2.54 25.81
C GLU A 456 -2.98 -2.02 24.61
N CYS A 457 -1.72 -2.43 24.46
CA CYS A 457 -0.90 -2.13 23.26
C CYS A 457 -1.61 -2.54 21.96
N TRP A 458 -2.22 -3.74 21.93
CA TRP A 458 -3.02 -4.16 20.79
C TRP A 458 -4.23 -3.25 20.57
N GLU A 459 -4.94 -2.89 21.64
CA GLU A 459 -6.09 -2.00 21.55
C GLU A 459 -5.70 -0.60 21.03
N PHE A 460 -4.53 -0.05 21.38
CA PHE A 460 -4.00 1.19 20.78
C PHE A 460 -3.80 1.05 19.27
N ILE A 461 -3.18 -0.05 18.81
CA ILE A 461 -2.98 -0.33 17.38
C ILE A 461 -4.34 -0.46 16.67
N ARG A 462 -5.25 -1.26 17.23
CA ARG A 462 -6.59 -1.50 16.69
C ARG A 462 -7.39 -0.20 16.58
N ARG A 463 -7.33 0.67 17.60
CA ARG A 463 -7.96 2.00 17.55
C ARG A 463 -7.36 2.89 16.47
N GLY A 464 -6.06 2.78 16.18
CA GLY A 464 -5.43 3.44 15.03
C GLY A 464 -6.08 3.07 13.70
N PHE A 465 -6.32 1.77 13.43
CA PHE A 465 -7.04 1.33 12.23
C PHE A 465 -8.50 1.82 12.22
N MET A 466 -9.19 1.76 13.36
CA MET A 466 -10.57 2.25 13.47
C MET A 466 -10.66 3.76 13.23
N GLN A 467 -9.66 4.52 13.67
CA GLN A 467 -9.61 5.96 13.51
C GLN A 467 -9.59 6.36 12.02
N ILE A 468 -8.82 5.65 11.19
CA ILE A 468 -8.81 5.85 9.73
C ILE A 468 -10.22 5.72 9.14
N ILE A 469 -10.95 4.66 9.54
CA ILE A 469 -12.30 4.38 9.05
C ILE A 469 -13.27 5.47 9.52
N ASN A 470 -13.27 5.75 10.83
CA ASN A 470 -14.15 6.74 11.46
C ASN A 470 -13.93 8.15 10.89
N SER A 471 -12.69 8.52 10.59
CA SER A 471 -12.36 9.84 10.02
C SER A 471 -12.86 10.01 8.58
N ALA A 472 -13.15 8.92 7.86
CA ALA A 472 -13.75 8.96 6.53
C ALA A 472 -15.29 8.97 6.56
N GLU A 473 -15.92 8.74 7.73
CA GLU A 473 -17.38 8.76 7.84
C GLU A 473 -17.95 10.18 7.79
N LYS A 474 -19.22 10.29 7.39
CA LYS A 474 -19.97 11.56 7.39
C LYS A 474 -19.30 12.68 6.60
N ILE A 475 -18.50 12.36 5.57
CA ILE A 475 -18.07 13.34 4.57
C ILE A 475 -19.28 13.67 3.69
N PRO A 476 -19.73 14.93 3.62
CA PRO A 476 -20.92 15.30 2.87
C PRO A 476 -20.71 15.09 1.37
N ARG A 477 -21.79 14.85 0.63
CA ARG A 477 -21.72 14.88 -0.83
C ARG A 477 -21.56 16.31 -1.33
N VAL A 478 -21.05 16.45 -2.55
CA VAL A 478 -20.81 17.76 -3.18
C VAL A 478 -22.07 18.63 -3.27
N GLU A 479 -23.25 18.01 -3.35
CA GLU A 479 -24.53 18.74 -3.35
C GLU A 479 -24.73 19.65 -2.14
N PHE A 480 -24.13 19.31 -1.00
CA PHE A 480 -24.17 20.14 0.20
C PHE A 480 -23.60 21.54 -0.02
N HIS A 481 -22.60 21.68 -0.90
CA HIS A 481 -22.00 22.97 -1.24
C HIS A 481 -22.74 23.70 -2.38
N LEU A 482 -23.59 22.99 -3.12
CA LEU A 482 -24.29 23.52 -4.30
C LEU A 482 -25.74 23.93 -3.99
N PHE A 483 -26.38 23.29 -3.00
CA PHE A 483 -27.79 23.49 -2.69
C PHE A 483 -28.04 23.61 -1.18
N ASP A 484 -28.67 24.70 -0.76
CA ASP A 484 -28.98 24.98 0.65
C ASP A 484 -29.94 23.95 1.30
N ASP A 485 -30.78 23.31 0.48
CA ASP A 485 -31.83 22.38 0.91
C ASP A 485 -31.32 20.94 1.11
N VAL A 486 -30.10 20.62 0.66
CA VAL A 486 -29.56 19.25 0.72
C VAL A 486 -28.81 19.04 2.02
N LYS A 487 -29.45 18.36 2.98
CA LYS A 487 -28.87 18.01 4.28
C LYS A 487 -28.89 16.49 4.50
N ASN A 488 -27.90 15.98 5.23
CA ASN A 488 -27.79 14.57 5.64
C ASN A 488 -27.47 13.55 4.53
N PHE A 489 -26.89 13.97 3.40
CA PHE A 489 -26.35 13.02 2.43
C PHE A 489 -24.82 12.97 2.49
N TYR A 490 -24.29 11.78 2.71
CA TYR A 490 -22.86 11.53 2.86
C TYR A 490 -22.34 10.62 1.76
N LEU A 491 -21.05 10.75 1.45
CA LEU A 491 -20.32 9.80 0.61
C LEU A 491 -20.25 8.44 1.31
N ARG A 492 -20.26 7.38 0.50
CA ARG A 492 -20.07 6.02 1.01
C ARG A 492 -18.58 5.75 1.18
N THR A 493 -18.19 5.33 2.36
CA THR A 493 -16.81 4.94 2.68
C THR A 493 -16.72 3.46 3.03
N VAL A 494 -15.55 2.98 3.43
CA VAL A 494 -15.30 1.62 3.92
C VAL A 494 -15.95 1.46 5.30
N SER A 495 -16.65 0.34 5.55
CA SER A 495 -17.19 -0.01 6.86
C SER A 495 -16.29 -1.00 7.60
N VAL A 496 -16.36 -0.99 8.94
CA VAL A 496 -15.64 -1.93 9.82
C VAL A 496 -16.04 -3.39 9.55
N ASP A 497 -17.27 -3.63 9.12
CA ASP A 497 -17.81 -4.98 8.86
C ASP A 497 -17.37 -5.58 7.51
N GLU A 498 -16.63 -4.82 6.69
CA GLU A 498 -16.16 -5.32 5.39
C GLU A 498 -15.04 -6.35 5.57
N SER A 499 -15.16 -7.50 4.89
CA SER A 499 -14.15 -8.57 4.92
C SER A 499 -12.72 -8.10 4.64
N LEU A 500 -12.55 -7.09 3.78
CA LEU A 500 -11.26 -6.47 3.51
C LEU A 500 -10.63 -5.87 4.78
N VAL A 501 -11.42 -5.14 5.57
CA VAL A 501 -10.97 -4.50 6.81
C VAL A 501 -10.63 -5.57 7.85
N THR A 502 -11.52 -6.54 8.02
CA THR A 502 -11.29 -7.66 8.94
C THR A 502 -9.99 -8.40 8.60
N ASN A 503 -9.74 -8.67 7.32
CA ASN A 503 -8.51 -9.34 6.87
C ASN A 503 -7.25 -8.50 7.16
N ILE A 504 -7.31 -7.18 6.97
CA ILE A 504 -6.19 -6.28 7.27
C ILE A 504 -5.87 -6.28 8.78
N ILE A 505 -6.90 -6.12 9.61
CA ILE A 505 -6.74 -6.09 11.08
C ILE A 505 -6.25 -7.44 11.60
N ASN A 506 -6.83 -8.55 11.14
CA ASN A 506 -6.39 -9.89 11.52
C ASN A 506 -4.92 -10.12 11.14
N LYS A 507 -4.48 -9.65 9.96
CA LYS A 507 -3.06 -9.76 9.59
C LYS A 507 -2.16 -8.94 10.51
N ALA A 508 -2.57 -7.72 10.91
CA ALA A 508 -1.83 -6.94 11.90
C ALA A 508 -1.80 -7.66 13.26
N GLU A 509 -2.92 -8.27 13.67
CA GLU A 509 -3.05 -9.05 14.90
C GLU A 509 -2.13 -10.27 14.91
N ASP A 510 -2.04 -11.01 13.80
CA ASP A 510 -1.16 -12.16 13.65
C ASP A 510 0.31 -11.74 13.82
N VAL A 511 0.71 -10.63 13.20
CA VAL A 511 2.06 -10.09 13.33
C VAL A 511 2.32 -9.62 14.77
N PHE A 512 1.34 -8.97 15.40
CA PHE A 512 1.42 -8.57 16.81
C PHE A 512 1.66 -9.77 17.72
N HIS A 513 0.88 -10.84 17.58
CA HIS A 513 1.00 -12.06 18.39
C HIS A 513 2.36 -12.77 18.22
N LYS A 514 2.95 -12.73 17.03
CA LYS A 514 4.31 -13.24 16.82
C LYS A 514 5.38 -12.39 17.53
N ASN A 515 5.13 -11.10 17.76
CA ASN A 515 6.08 -10.18 18.36
C ASN A 515 5.97 -10.07 19.89
N ILE A 516 4.83 -10.42 20.51
CA ILE A 516 4.69 -10.40 21.98
C ILE A 516 5.46 -11.53 22.69
N VAL A 517 5.91 -12.56 21.97
CA VAL A 517 6.68 -13.68 22.53
C VAL A 517 7.99 -13.18 23.15
N GLY A 518 8.70 -12.29 22.45
CA GLY A 518 9.96 -11.70 22.88
C GLY A 518 9.85 -10.96 24.21
N PRO A 519 8.97 -9.95 24.34
CA PRO A 519 8.74 -9.25 25.59
C PRO A 519 8.44 -10.18 26.77
N LYS A 520 7.54 -11.15 26.58
CA LYS A 520 7.20 -12.13 27.63
C LYS A 520 8.40 -13.00 28.01
N LYS A 521 9.21 -13.41 27.03
CA LYS A 521 10.41 -14.20 27.25
C LYS A 521 11.49 -13.41 27.98
N TYR A 522 11.62 -12.12 27.69
CA TYR A 522 12.61 -11.25 28.33
C TYR A 522 12.39 -11.10 29.84
N LEU A 523 11.15 -11.24 30.34
CA LEU A 523 10.89 -11.28 31.78
C LEU A 523 11.65 -12.40 32.51
N SER A 524 12.06 -13.47 31.81
CA SER A 524 12.89 -14.54 32.41
C SER A 524 14.24 -14.03 32.91
N VAL A 525 14.79 -12.96 32.33
CA VAL A 525 16.05 -12.33 32.80
C VAL A 525 15.91 -11.87 34.26
N TYR A 526 14.72 -11.43 34.66
CA TYR A 526 14.45 -10.95 36.01
C TYR A 526 14.03 -12.04 37.00
N GLN A 527 13.81 -13.29 36.56
CA GLN A 527 13.44 -14.38 37.47
C GLN A 527 14.51 -14.65 38.54
N LYS A 528 15.79 -14.38 38.24
CA LYS A 528 16.89 -14.46 39.20
C LYS A 528 16.68 -13.59 40.43
N TYR A 529 15.92 -12.50 40.30
CA TYR A 529 15.68 -11.50 41.35
C TYR A 529 14.30 -11.62 42.01
N SER A 530 13.61 -12.75 41.84
CA SER A 530 12.24 -12.93 42.35
C SER A 530 12.13 -12.76 43.86
N SER A 531 13.19 -13.12 44.61
CA SER A 531 13.26 -12.98 46.07
C SER A 531 13.12 -11.53 46.56
N LEU A 532 13.47 -10.54 45.72
CA LEU A 532 13.29 -9.12 46.00
C LEU A 532 11.83 -8.66 45.80
N LEU A 533 11.04 -9.41 45.03
CA LEU A 533 9.66 -9.08 44.67
C LEU A 533 8.64 -9.77 45.58
N ASP A 534 8.91 -11.02 45.99
CA ASP A 534 7.99 -11.86 46.77
C ASP A 534 8.17 -11.73 48.30
N GLN A 535 8.98 -10.76 48.75
CA GLN A 535 9.35 -10.51 50.14
C GLN A 535 10.21 -11.59 50.81
N THR A 536 10.61 -12.65 50.09
CA THR A 536 11.43 -13.74 50.65
C THR A 536 12.77 -13.21 51.17
N ALA A 537 13.46 -12.36 50.40
CA ALA A 537 14.74 -11.78 50.81
C ALA A 537 14.61 -10.98 52.12
N LYS A 538 13.50 -10.25 52.31
CA LYS A 538 13.24 -9.51 53.55
C LYS A 538 13.03 -10.44 54.75
N GLN A 539 12.37 -11.58 54.53
CA GLN A 539 12.16 -12.59 55.57
C GLN A 539 13.47 -13.31 55.93
N GLU A 540 14.28 -13.66 54.92
CA GLU A 540 15.60 -14.27 55.09
C GLU A 540 16.53 -13.37 55.92
N ILE A 541 16.59 -12.07 55.61
CA ILE A 541 17.35 -11.11 56.43
C ILE A 541 16.77 -11.02 57.84
N SER A 542 15.44 -10.96 57.98
CA SER A 542 14.82 -10.90 59.30
C SER A 542 15.10 -12.14 60.16
N SER A 543 15.31 -13.32 59.56
CA SER A 543 15.81 -14.50 60.26
C SER A 543 17.31 -14.41 60.54
N PHE A 544 18.11 -13.96 59.58
CA PHE A 544 19.55 -13.78 59.72
C PHE A 544 19.91 -12.84 60.87
N LEU A 545 19.18 -11.72 61.03
CA LEU A 545 19.34 -10.78 62.14
C LEU A 545 18.98 -11.34 63.52
N LYS A 546 18.19 -12.43 63.59
CA LYS A 546 17.85 -13.08 64.88
C LYS A 546 18.92 -14.08 65.32
N ASP A 547 19.64 -14.63 64.36
CA ASP A 547 20.75 -15.54 64.64
C ASP A 547 21.98 -14.73 65.07
N ARG A 548 22.74 -15.22 66.05
CA ARG A 548 23.98 -14.54 66.48
C ARG A 548 25.05 -14.73 65.40
N GLN A 549 25.18 -13.75 64.52
CA GLN A 549 26.24 -13.67 63.52
C GLN A 549 27.44 -12.89 64.03
N SER A 550 28.59 -13.09 63.39
CA SER A 550 29.79 -12.29 63.62
C SER A 550 29.79 -11.04 62.75
N LEU A 551 30.58 -10.03 63.11
CA LEU A 551 30.74 -8.80 62.30
C LEU A 551 31.29 -9.09 60.90
N GLU A 552 32.16 -10.10 60.77
CA GLU A 552 32.64 -10.56 59.47
C GLU A 552 31.49 -11.12 58.62
N GLY A 553 30.58 -11.92 59.23
CA GLY A 553 29.39 -12.43 58.55
C GLY A 553 28.41 -11.34 58.11
N PHE A 554 28.26 -10.26 58.88
CA PHE A 554 27.49 -9.09 58.45
C PHE A 554 28.18 -8.34 57.30
N GLY A 555 29.51 -8.24 57.32
CA GLY A 555 30.30 -7.65 56.24
C GLY A 555 30.16 -8.41 54.93
N ASP A 556 30.29 -9.74 54.96
CA ASP A 556 30.13 -10.61 53.78
C ASP A 556 28.73 -10.46 53.16
N GLU A 557 27.68 -10.40 53.99
CA GLU A 557 26.30 -10.23 53.52
C GLU A 557 26.10 -8.84 52.87
N ILE A 558 26.65 -7.77 53.47
CA ILE A 558 26.62 -6.41 52.92
C ILE A 558 27.34 -6.34 51.56
N GLU A 559 28.50 -6.98 51.43
CA GLU A 559 29.25 -7.05 50.17
C GLU A 559 28.46 -7.82 49.10
N SER A 560 27.78 -8.90 49.48
CA SER A 560 26.90 -9.65 48.58
C SER A 560 25.77 -8.78 48.01
N PHE A 561 25.16 -7.91 48.83
CA PHE A 561 24.14 -6.96 48.36
C PHE A 561 24.72 -5.86 47.47
N ASN A 562 25.92 -5.36 47.76
CA ASN A 562 26.59 -4.40 46.87
C ASN A 562 26.82 -5.01 45.48
N HIS A 563 27.32 -6.25 45.42
CA HIS A 563 27.49 -6.97 44.15
C HIS A 563 26.17 -7.22 43.44
N LEU A 564 25.11 -7.61 44.17
CA LEU A 564 23.78 -7.79 43.59
C LEU A 564 23.23 -6.49 42.99
N ARG A 565 23.43 -5.36 43.67
CA ARG A 565 23.05 -4.03 43.18
C ARG A 565 23.82 -3.65 41.92
N GLU A 566 25.14 -3.87 41.88
CA GLU A 566 25.96 -3.63 40.69
C GLU A 566 25.52 -4.51 39.51
N GLU A 567 25.20 -5.77 39.76
CA GLU A 567 24.66 -6.68 38.76
C GLU A 567 23.36 -6.15 38.16
N ILE A 568 22.39 -5.76 39.01
CA ILE A 568 21.10 -5.20 38.56
C ILE A 568 21.29 -3.88 37.81
N ALA A 569 22.16 -3.00 38.30
CA ALA A 569 22.46 -1.72 37.66
C ALA A 569 23.14 -1.88 36.28
N SER A 570 23.79 -3.02 36.03
CA SER A 570 24.40 -3.34 34.74
C SER A 570 23.41 -3.86 33.69
N LEU A 571 22.18 -4.17 34.07
CA LEU A 571 21.14 -4.65 33.15
C LEU A 571 20.73 -3.55 32.15
N HIS A 572 20.30 -3.99 30.96
CA HIS A 572 19.87 -3.09 29.90
C HIS A 572 18.72 -2.18 30.35
N VAL A 573 18.88 -0.87 30.10
CA VAL A 573 17.83 0.14 30.34
C VAL A 573 16.76 0.10 29.24
N THR A 574 17.18 -0.14 28.00
CA THR A 574 16.30 -0.26 26.83
C THR A 574 16.62 -1.54 26.07
N VAL A 575 15.59 -2.28 25.68
CA VAL A 575 15.73 -3.61 25.08
C VAL A 575 15.00 -3.63 23.73
N PRO A 576 15.71 -3.54 22.60
CA PRO A 576 15.09 -3.57 21.27
C PRO A 576 14.61 -4.98 20.92
N LEU A 577 13.30 -5.15 20.77
CA LEU A 577 12.61 -6.41 20.51
C LEU A 577 11.73 -6.30 19.26
N SER A 578 12.35 -6.20 18.08
CA SER A 578 11.66 -6.19 16.78
C SER A 578 10.58 -5.09 16.72
N MET A 579 9.30 -5.41 16.94
CA MET A 579 8.20 -4.44 17.00
C MET A 579 8.21 -3.58 18.28
N PHE A 580 8.67 -4.13 19.40
CA PHE A 580 8.64 -3.48 20.71
C PHE A 580 10.03 -3.03 21.13
N CYS A 581 10.12 -1.94 21.89
CA CYS A 581 11.27 -1.60 22.71
C CYS A 581 10.82 -1.64 24.16
N LEU A 582 11.46 -2.44 25.02
CA LEU A 582 11.16 -2.40 26.45
C LEU A 582 12.00 -1.34 27.13
N HIS A 583 11.39 -0.55 27.99
CA HIS A 583 12.09 0.34 28.90
C HIS A 583 12.08 -0.25 30.31
N ALA A 584 13.23 -0.72 30.76
CA ALA A 584 13.41 -1.37 32.05
C ALA A 584 14.13 -0.48 33.09
N GLY A 585 14.47 0.77 32.74
CA GLY A 585 15.21 1.68 33.63
C GLY A 585 14.57 1.82 35.01
N LYS A 586 13.29 2.19 35.06
CA LYS A 586 12.54 2.34 36.31
C LYS A 586 12.47 1.03 37.13
N LEU A 587 12.35 -0.11 36.45
CA LEU A 587 12.35 -1.42 37.09
C LEU A 587 13.71 -1.72 37.72
N ASN A 588 14.80 -1.50 36.99
CA ASN A 588 16.16 -1.72 37.48
C ASN A 588 16.46 -0.81 38.69
N ASP A 589 16.02 0.45 38.63
CA ASP A 589 16.15 1.41 39.72
C ASP A 589 15.36 0.95 40.97
N ASP A 590 14.11 0.50 40.82
CA ASP A 590 13.30 0.00 41.95
C ASP A 590 13.93 -1.26 42.58
N LEU A 591 14.43 -2.19 41.77
CA LEU A 591 15.13 -3.37 42.26
C LEU A 591 16.42 -3.00 43.01
N CYS A 592 17.20 -2.05 42.51
CA CYS A 592 18.37 -1.53 43.21
C CYS A 592 18.01 -0.88 44.55
N GLU A 593 16.92 -0.11 44.59
CA GLU A 593 16.44 0.51 45.83
C GLU A 593 15.97 -0.54 46.84
N ARG A 594 15.35 -1.63 46.39
CA ARG A 594 14.99 -2.77 47.26
C ARG A 594 16.22 -3.42 47.87
N VAL A 595 17.28 -3.67 47.09
CA VAL A 595 18.55 -4.21 47.61
C VAL A 595 19.17 -3.25 48.63
N GLU A 596 19.12 -1.94 48.36
CA GLU A 596 19.64 -0.93 49.29
C GLU A 596 18.88 -0.94 50.62
N ARG A 597 17.55 -1.04 50.60
CA ARG A 597 16.73 -1.15 51.82
C ARG A 597 17.06 -2.41 52.63
N LEU A 598 17.39 -3.52 51.97
CA LEU A 598 17.79 -4.76 52.64
C LEU A 598 19.15 -4.61 53.34
N LYS A 599 20.11 -3.95 52.68
CA LYS A 599 21.41 -3.59 53.26
C LYS A 599 21.25 -2.64 54.46
N ASP A 600 20.39 -1.63 54.32
CA ASP A 600 20.08 -0.67 55.40
C ASP A 600 19.49 -1.35 56.63
N MET A 601 18.69 -2.42 56.47
CA MET A 601 18.18 -3.20 57.60
C MET A 601 19.30 -3.82 58.44
N ILE A 602 20.37 -4.32 57.80
CA ILE A 602 21.53 -4.88 58.49
C ILE A 602 22.30 -3.77 59.21
N ILE A 603 22.58 -2.67 58.52
CA ILE A 603 23.32 -1.54 59.08
C ILE A 603 22.58 -0.95 60.29
N MET A 604 21.25 -0.76 60.19
CA MET A 604 20.44 -0.23 61.28
C MET A 604 20.40 -1.18 62.49
N PHE A 605 20.40 -2.50 62.27
CA PHE A 605 20.46 -3.48 63.35
C PHE A 605 21.80 -3.39 64.09
N GLU A 606 22.92 -3.39 63.36
CA GLU A 606 24.26 -3.29 63.95
C GLU A 606 24.49 -1.96 64.66
N MET A 607 23.97 -0.85 64.11
CA MET A 607 23.97 0.45 64.78
C MET A 607 23.21 0.41 66.12
N LYS A 608 22.10 -0.32 66.18
CA LYS A 608 21.31 -0.47 67.40
C LYS A 608 22.06 -1.32 68.43
N GLU A 609 22.62 -2.46 68.03
CA GLU A 609 23.44 -3.31 68.91
C GLU A 609 24.64 -2.52 69.48
N HIS A 610 25.32 -1.73 68.64
CA HIS A 610 26.43 -0.87 69.07
C HIS A 610 25.98 0.19 70.08
N ARG A 611 24.82 0.81 69.86
CA ARG A 611 24.24 1.77 70.82
C ARG A 611 23.94 1.10 72.15
N GLU A 612 23.31 -0.08 72.14
CA GLU A 612 22.98 -0.83 73.35
C GLU A 612 24.23 -1.27 74.12
N LEU A 613 25.29 -1.69 73.41
CA LEU A 613 26.60 -2.00 73.99
C LEU A 613 27.20 -0.77 74.68
N ASN A 614 27.24 0.37 74.00
CA ASN A 614 27.81 1.60 74.54
C ASN A 614 27.03 2.18 75.72
N GLU A 615 25.70 2.17 75.66
CA GLU A 615 24.86 2.51 76.81
C GLU A 615 25.07 1.53 77.97
N GLY A 616 25.23 0.23 77.68
CA GLY A 616 25.53 -0.79 78.69
C GLY A 616 26.86 -0.55 79.41
N ILE A 617 27.91 -0.23 78.66
CA ILE A 617 29.23 0.12 79.21
C ILE A 617 29.11 1.37 80.10
N CYS A 618 28.47 2.44 79.61
CA CYS A 618 28.24 3.66 80.38
C CYS A 618 27.49 3.36 81.69
N ARG A 619 26.38 2.60 81.64
CA ARG A 619 25.62 2.21 82.84
C ARG A 619 26.47 1.45 83.86
N LYS A 620 27.29 0.49 83.43
CA LYS A 620 28.19 -0.25 84.34
C LYS A 620 29.19 0.69 85.04
N TYR A 621 29.76 1.65 84.31
CA TYR A 621 30.66 2.64 84.91
C TYR A 621 29.94 3.61 85.86
N GLU A 622 28.72 4.01 85.52
CA GLU A 622 27.87 4.85 86.38
C GLU A 622 27.50 4.11 87.68
N GLU A 623 27.07 2.84 87.61
CA GLU A 623 26.78 1.98 88.76
C GLU A 623 28.01 1.80 89.67
N ILE A 624 29.20 1.61 89.09
CA ILE A 624 30.44 1.55 89.85
C ILE A 624 30.69 2.88 90.56
N THR A 625 30.53 4.00 89.85
CA THR A 625 30.76 5.34 90.41
C THR A 625 29.78 5.65 91.56
N GLU A 626 28.51 5.28 91.41
CA GLU A 626 27.48 5.43 92.45
C GLU A 626 27.81 4.55 93.67
N THR A 627 28.22 3.31 93.45
CA THR A 627 28.59 2.38 94.53
C THR A 627 29.82 2.90 95.30
N ILE A 628 30.85 3.39 94.60
CA ILE A 628 32.06 3.95 95.21
C ILE A 628 31.76 5.21 96.04
N ARG A 629 30.80 6.03 95.59
CA ARG A 629 30.39 7.27 96.26
C ARG A 629 29.36 7.06 97.38
N SER A 630 28.86 5.84 97.56
CA SER A 630 27.92 5.52 98.63
C SER A 630 28.58 5.64 100.01
N THR A 631 27.81 6.15 100.99
CA THR A 631 28.26 6.25 102.38
C THR A 631 27.80 5.02 103.16
N PRO A 632 28.71 4.12 103.60
CA PRO A 632 28.32 2.93 104.34
C PRO A 632 27.81 3.29 105.74
N GLU A 633 26.63 2.77 106.12
CA GLU A 633 26.00 3.02 107.42
C GLU A 633 26.39 1.97 108.47
N THR A 634 26.82 0.78 108.02
CA THR A 634 27.25 -0.33 108.89
C THR A 634 28.72 -0.71 108.68
N THR A 635 29.36 -1.31 109.70
CA THR A 635 30.74 -1.80 109.59
C THR A 635 30.87 -2.94 108.56
N GLU A 636 29.80 -3.69 108.32
CA GLU A 636 29.70 -4.72 107.29
C GLU A 636 29.69 -4.10 105.88
N GLU A 637 28.91 -3.04 105.67
CA GLU A 637 28.90 -2.26 104.42
C GLU A 637 30.24 -1.58 104.14
N LEU A 638 30.95 -1.10 105.17
CA LEU A 638 32.29 -0.50 105.01
C LEU A 638 33.35 -1.54 104.58
N ALA A 639 33.27 -2.76 105.12
CA ALA A 639 34.12 -3.86 104.69
C ALA A 639 33.79 -4.33 103.26
N PHE A 640 32.50 -4.40 102.92
CA PHE A 640 32.02 -4.69 101.56
C PHE A 640 32.53 -3.66 100.56
N LEU A 641 32.39 -2.36 100.84
CA LEU A 641 32.83 -1.28 99.95
C LEU A 641 34.36 -1.31 99.74
N ASN A 642 35.13 -1.62 100.77
CA ASN A 642 36.59 -1.75 100.68
C ASN A 642 37.01 -2.93 99.78
N GLU A 643 36.33 -4.07 99.89
CA GLU A 643 36.60 -5.22 99.01
C GLU A 643 36.10 -4.96 97.58
N TYR A 644 34.96 -4.28 97.43
CA TYR A 644 34.41 -3.89 96.13
C TYR A 644 35.33 -2.95 95.37
N ILE A 645 35.90 -1.91 96.00
CA ILE A 645 36.86 -0.99 95.38
C ILE A 645 38.11 -1.75 94.91
N LYS A 646 38.59 -2.69 95.71
CA LYS A 646 39.75 -3.52 95.37
C LYS A 646 39.48 -4.44 94.18
N ILE A 647 38.37 -5.19 94.20
CA ILE A 647 37.95 -6.05 93.08
C ILE A 647 37.70 -5.24 91.82
N THR A 648 37.08 -4.07 91.96
CA THR A 648 36.77 -3.19 90.83
C THR A 648 38.05 -2.69 90.16
N SER A 649 39.00 -2.21 90.95
CA SER A 649 40.32 -1.76 90.47
C SER A 649 41.11 -2.88 89.78
N ASP A 650 41.12 -4.09 90.36
CA ASP A 650 41.99 -5.17 89.90
C ASP A 650 41.35 -6.04 88.80
N VAL A 651 40.03 -6.13 88.71
CA VAL A 651 39.35 -7.08 87.81
C VAL A 651 38.31 -6.40 86.95
N THR A 652 37.38 -5.65 87.55
CA THR A 652 36.22 -5.11 86.81
C THR A 652 36.62 -4.05 85.79
N THR A 653 37.54 -3.14 86.12
CA THR A 653 38.02 -2.11 85.17
C THR A 653 38.70 -2.74 83.96
N ARG A 654 39.46 -3.83 84.13
CA ARG A 654 40.11 -4.54 83.02
C ARG A 654 39.08 -5.16 82.08
N LYS A 655 38.07 -5.84 82.63
CA LYS A 655 36.95 -6.39 81.85
C LYS A 655 36.18 -5.31 81.09
N LEU A 656 35.95 -4.14 81.69
CA LEU A 656 35.27 -3.03 81.01
C LEU A 656 36.14 -2.39 79.91
N ILE A 657 37.47 -2.41 80.06
CA ILE A 657 38.38 -2.01 78.97
C ILE A 657 38.30 -3.00 77.82
N ASP A 658 38.24 -4.31 78.10
CA ASP A 658 38.03 -5.33 77.06
C ASP A 658 36.68 -5.10 76.33
N GLU A 659 35.60 -4.79 77.06
CA GLU A 659 34.29 -4.44 76.45
C GLU A 659 34.36 -3.14 75.61
N ILE A 660 35.17 -2.15 76.02
CA ILE A 660 35.43 -0.93 75.23
C ILE A 660 36.21 -1.25 73.95
N ASP A 661 37.14 -2.19 74.01
CA ASP A 661 37.88 -2.64 72.84
C ASP A 661 36.97 -3.39 71.85
N ASP A 662 36.03 -4.21 72.34
CA ASP A 662 34.96 -4.81 71.53
C ASP A 662 34.08 -3.74 70.88
N ALA A 663 33.66 -2.72 71.63
CA ALA A 663 32.91 -1.57 71.10
C ALA A 663 33.71 -0.78 70.05
N ARG A 664 35.04 -0.69 70.19
CA ARG A 664 35.92 -0.04 69.19
C ARG A 664 35.98 -0.85 67.91
N TYR A 665 36.09 -2.18 68.01
CA TYR A 665 36.06 -3.06 66.86
C TYR A 665 34.72 -2.93 66.11
N HIS A 666 33.62 -2.88 66.86
CA HIS A 666 32.29 -2.69 66.29
C HIS A 666 32.09 -1.32 65.63
N LEU A 667 32.60 -0.25 66.25
CA LEU A 667 32.59 1.09 65.66
C LEU A 667 33.39 1.14 64.35
N SER A 668 34.54 0.46 64.28
CA SER A 668 35.35 0.40 63.05
C SER A 668 34.54 -0.15 61.89
N PHE A 669 33.82 -1.25 62.11
CA PHE A 669 32.92 -1.83 61.11
C PHE A 669 31.82 -0.84 60.68
N LEU A 670 31.17 -0.17 61.64
CA LEU A 670 30.12 0.80 61.32
C LEU A 670 30.64 2.02 60.56
N LEU A 671 31.87 2.46 60.77
CA LEU A 671 32.44 3.59 60.03
C LEU A 671 32.66 3.29 58.54
N ASP A 672 32.85 2.02 58.18
CA ASP A 672 33.03 1.59 56.79
C ASP A 672 31.69 1.47 56.03
N HIS A 673 30.57 1.29 56.75
CA HIS A 673 29.27 0.97 56.14
C HIS A 673 28.13 1.95 56.47
N ALA A 674 28.22 2.71 57.56
CA ALA A 674 27.12 3.51 58.11
C ALA A 674 27.48 4.98 58.27
N THR A 675 26.45 5.84 58.21
CA THR A 675 26.58 7.25 58.63
C THR A 675 26.06 7.41 60.05
N LEU A 676 26.95 7.68 61.00
CA LEU A 676 26.62 7.77 62.43
C LEU A 676 25.97 9.13 62.79
N PRO A 677 24.81 9.12 63.48
CA PRO A 677 24.21 10.32 64.06
C PRO A 677 25.11 11.00 65.10
N SER A 678 24.93 12.31 65.29
CA SER A 678 25.71 13.09 66.26
C SER A 678 25.57 12.58 67.70
N ASP A 679 24.42 12.03 68.07
CA ASP A 679 24.20 11.50 69.42
C ASP A 679 24.98 10.21 69.66
N ASP A 680 25.05 9.32 68.65
CA ASP A 680 25.86 8.10 68.71
C ASP A 680 27.35 8.45 68.77
N LEU A 681 27.81 9.44 68.01
CA LEU A 681 29.19 9.93 68.08
C LEU A 681 29.55 10.47 69.47
N ARG A 682 28.61 11.18 70.13
CA ARG A 682 28.80 11.66 71.51
C ARG A 682 28.82 10.51 72.51
N LEU A 683 27.96 9.52 72.33
CA LEU A 683 27.92 8.32 73.18
C LEU A 683 29.24 7.55 73.07
N ASN A 684 29.77 7.35 71.87
CA ASN A 684 31.07 6.72 71.65
C ASN A 684 32.19 7.49 72.35
N ALA A 685 32.18 8.82 72.24
CA ALA A 685 33.13 9.66 72.93
C ALA A 685 33.04 9.46 74.45
N SER A 686 31.85 9.46 75.05
CA SER A 686 31.66 9.19 76.48
C SER A 686 32.23 7.84 76.90
N VAL A 687 31.95 6.77 76.14
CA VAL A 687 32.50 5.42 76.37
C VAL A 687 34.03 5.43 76.40
N TYR A 688 34.68 6.11 75.46
CA TYR A 688 36.14 6.16 75.41
C TYR A 688 36.78 7.06 76.46
N HIS A 689 36.03 7.95 77.11
CA HIS A 689 36.53 8.76 78.23
C HIS A 689 36.43 8.06 79.58
N TRP A 690 35.53 7.07 79.74
CA TRP A 690 35.32 6.36 81.00
C TRP A 690 36.56 5.73 81.63
N PRO A 691 37.51 5.09 80.89
CA PRO A 691 38.71 4.51 81.49
C PRO A 691 39.58 5.51 82.25
N LYS A 692 39.59 6.78 81.81
CA LYS A 692 40.32 7.84 82.52
C LYS A 692 39.54 8.33 83.73
N ASN A 693 38.24 8.54 83.57
CA ASN A 693 37.37 9.07 84.61
C ASN A 693 37.20 8.06 85.78
N ILE A 694 37.11 6.76 85.49
CA ILE A 694 36.94 5.75 86.54
C ILE A 694 38.16 5.63 87.45
N LEU A 695 39.37 5.88 86.93
CA LEU A 695 40.60 5.87 87.72
C LEU A 695 40.60 7.02 88.74
N THR A 696 40.14 8.20 88.34
CA THR A 696 39.99 9.34 89.25
C THR A 696 38.91 9.06 90.31
N GLU A 697 37.76 8.49 89.93
CA GLU A 697 36.71 8.11 90.88
C GLU A 697 37.15 7.03 91.87
N LEU A 698 37.96 6.04 91.44
CA LEU A 698 38.54 5.01 92.31
C LEU A 698 39.60 5.57 93.27
N GLU A 699 40.35 6.60 92.86
CA GLU A 699 41.27 7.32 93.76
C GLU A 699 40.50 8.12 94.81
N ASP A 700 39.51 8.90 94.39
CA ASP A 700 38.66 9.68 95.28
C ASP A 700 37.89 8.77 96.24
N GLY A 701 37.34 7.66 95.75
CA GLY A 701 36.71 6.63 96.57
C GLY A 701 37.63 6.00 97.61
N ARG A 702 38.90 5.74 97.25
CA ARG A 702 39.91 5.25 98.22
C ARG A 702 40.20 6.28 99.30
N THR A 703 40.29 7.57 98.95
CA THR A 703 40.49 8.64 99.95
C THR A 703 39.26 8.80 100.86
N HIS A 704 38.06 8.71 100.29
CA HIS A 704 36.81 8.77 101.04
C HIS A 704 36.69 7.60 102.03
N LEU A 705 36.99 6.37 101.57
CA LEU A 705 36.97 5.18 102.41
C LEU A 705 38.03 5.22 103.51
N ALA A 706 39.22 5.75 103.24
CA ALA A 706 40.24 5.96 104.27
C ALA A 706 39.75 6.89 105.38
N THR A 707 39.09 7.99 105.00
CA THR A 707 38.52 8.98 105.93
C THR A 707 37.39 8.36 106.77
N MET A 708 36.48 7.60 106.15
CA MET A 708 35.37 6.93 106.86
C MET A 708 35.86 5.81 107.78
N LYS A 709 36.91 5.06 107.38
CA LYS A 709 37.54 4.03 108.22
C LYS A 709 38.16 4.64 109.46
N GLU A 710 38.82 5.80 109.35
CA GLU A 710 39.35 6.55 110.49
C GLU A 710 38.22 7.00 111.44
N GLN A 711 37.14 7.57 110.90
CA GLN A 711 35.96 7.96 111.70
C GLN A 711 35.27 6.77 112.39
N ALA A 712 35.15 5.62 111.73
CA ALA A 712 34.60 4.39 112.30
C ALA A 712 35.52 3.80 113.39
N GLN A 713 36.84 3.89 113.21
CA GLN A 713 37.83 3.49 114.22
C GLN A 713 37.78 4.42 115.44
N ASP A 714 37.65 5.73 115.25
CA ASP A 714 37.47 6.71 116.32
C ASP A 714 36.15 6.52 117.07
N PHE A 715 35.05 6.21 116.36
CA PHE A 715 33.77 5.89 116.99
C PHE A 715 33.84 4.59 117.80
N LEU A 716 34.50 3.55 117.28
CA LEU A 716 34.73 2.30 118.01
C LEU A 716 35.66 2.49 119.21
N GLN A 717 36.72 3.30 119.11
CA GLN A 717 37.59 3.66 120.22
C GLN A 717 36.85 4.46 121.29
N ASN A 718 36.04 5.46 120.90
CA ASN A 718 35.21 6.23 121.83
C ASN A 718 34.13 5.35 122.49
N ARG A 719 33.50 4.43 121.75
CA ARG A 719 32.58 3.44 122.31
C ARG A 719 33.29 2.50 123.27
N PHE A 720 34.50 2.03 122.94
CA PHE A 720 35.32 1.18 123.80
C PHE A 720 35.70 1.92 125.09
N MET A 721 36.16 3.17 124.99
CA MET A 721 36.46 4.04 126.13
C MET A 721 35.22 4.32 126.98
N ASN A 722 34.06 4.57 126.37
CA ASN A 722 32.79 4.77 127.08
C ASN A 722 32.27 3.48 127.75
N THR A 723 32.39 2.32 127.11
CA THR A 723 32.06 1.02 127.74
C THR A 723 33.07 0.62 128.81
N PHE A 724 34.35 0.95 128.65
CA PHE A 724 35.37 0.76 129.67
C PHE A 724 35.09 1.65 130.89
N HIS A 725 34.65 2.90 130.68
CA HIS A 725 34.18 3.79 131.73
C HIS A 725 32.84 3.35 132.38
N ALA A 726 31.95 2.69 131.63
CA ALA A 726 30.69 2.16 132.16
C ALA A 726 30.86 0.82 132.93
N LEU A 727 31.90 0.03 132.65
CA LEU A 727 32.26 -1.20 133.37
C LEU A 727 33.18 -0.95 134.58
N THR A 728 33.70 0.28 134.74
CA THR A 728 34.54 0.71 135.88
C THR A 728 33.81 1.63 136.88
N ARG A 729 32.48 1.71 136.79
CA ARG A 729 31.58 2.11 137.89
C ARG A 729 30.79 0.88 138.32
#